data_AF-A0A0X7BCY7-F1
#
_entry.id   AF-A0A0X7BCY7-F1
#
_cell.length_a   1.000
_cell.length_b   1.000
_cell.length_c   1.000
_cell.angle_alpha   90.00
_cell.angle_beta   90.00
_cell.angle_gamma   90.00
#
_symmetry.space_group_name_H-M   'P 1'
#
loop_
_entity.id
_entity.type
_entity.pdbx_description
1 polymer ?
#
loop_
_entity_poly.entity_id
_entity_poly.type
_entity_poly.pdbx_seq_one_letter_code
_entity_poly.pdbx_strand_id
1 'polypeptide(L)'
;MLEFSNIIYESIIWLFLIYGTAVFLVYGWIAIYALGAVLRYKKENTFTDYTIIASNPNAPTFSIIAPAYNEGMTIVENVRSLLSLFYHNLEIIIVNDGSKDDSIQKLIEAYELEKISFFVQGTIETNTVRGVYKSKNPAFKKLIVVDKENGGKADALNVGVNVSTGNYLVCIDVDCILEQDAILKLAKPFLQQTDKKLIACGGVIRLANNCKIENGKVTDVNIPKTLLGRTQALEYIRAFVLGRMAWSRASGLILISGAFGVFDRKIVLACGGYDRNTVGEDMELVVRMRKYMEEKKEPYEVLTIPDPLCWTEAPESKEVLKKQRNRWMRGTMETLWKHRRMMFNPKYGKLGMVSLPYWFFFEFLGPLIEFLGYIVFFIFLFLGIINWSFFLILFALVLAAGFLFSIYGILVDLVSHQVYAKRKDFIALIGTALLEPFYFHPIVVRAGVSGFVDYFKKSHAWGEMTRQGFNQQNQNLPFTQKVFAILSQGLKKWGAFATVLILLFFIGVGAEWAWYTYTVQDLKQSPIALSLFLDNLLFVCKTIAVLGIIYSILNSIKESWAKLFALTTCTLFVVIHYLLFLYFSESHNMLGADLLFYNSAEMRQILQASGMLSVTNFALIAILIALTFTPFWMSSKTWFESKYVGLAFIGIGLVLFIIPSDLLQVQNETHANDFSENAVKSKGAYFFNSNLDNYLSNHPEITELFGDSNDRIASTDGIDESFPFWRKETTPDFLGPYLRKSDQTPNLVLVMIEGLGHAYSSPQGYVGNFTPFIDSLGHKSLYWENTLSSAGRTFAAIPTLTGSLPFGKNGFLEIKKTPAHFNLYNVLKSNGFETGFFYGGNSSFDRIREFLEYSEVDNIVDQFSFNETYKKLPGNDGDSWGYEDQAVFRKMLEVQKSQNQPYFNAILTLSSHNPFMINNPDYYEKMYKNRLATGQLSAEQKKWSINNKKQLISLLNADDAVRTFFENYKKRKDFKNTVFIITGDHSMPEITLQSKIDRFHVPLVIYSPLLKEAKLFNNVVSHFDIVPSILAYYKANYNLNTPSSVAWVGRGLMQNPEFGIIGIPIMKSKSQLIDYVYGNYHLEDKQLYQLKNLEESLINRPAMFKKVNQNFSQFKTMNSKFYETQKLLPDSVVTNYFKIK
;
A
#
# COMPACT_ATOMS: atom_id res chain seq x y z
N MET A 1 -1.07 31.52 -5.93
CA MET A 1 -0.53 30.17 -6.23
C MET A 1 -1.62 29.17 -6.64
N LEU A 2 -2.77 29.11 -5.95
CA LEU A 2 -3.86 28.17 -6.26
C LEU A 2 -4.45 28.33 -7.68
N GLU A 3 -4.62 29.56 -8.16
CA GLU A 3 -5.20 29.84 -9.48
C GLU A 3 -4.30 29.39 -10.64
N PHE A 4 -2.98 29.66 -10.55
CA PHE A 4 -1.99 29.18 -11.51
C PHE A 4 -1.91 27.65 -11.55
N SER A 5 -2.00 27.00 -10.38
CA SER A 5 -2.05 25.53 -10.29
C SER A 5 -3.30 24.96 -10.95
N ASN A 6 -4.45 25.62 -10.84
CA ASN A 6 -5.69 25.18 -11.50
C ASN A 6 -5.60 25.30 -13.02
N ILE A 7 -5.02 26.39 -13.54
CA ILE A 7 -4.80 26.57 -14.99
C ILE A 7 -3.89 25.46 -15.53
N ILE A 8 -2.81 25.10 -14.82
CA ILE A 8 -1.91 24.01 -15.22
C ILE A 8 -2.67 22.68 -15.23
N TYR A 9 -3.43 22.38 -14.18
CA TYR A 9 -4.22 21.15 -14.07
C TYR A 9 -5.20 20.99 -15.24
N GLU A 10 -6.01 22.03 -15.51
CA GLU A 10 -6.97 22.01 -16.60
C GLU A 10 -6.27 21.90 -17.97
N SER A 11 -5.16 22.62 -18.17
CA SER A 11 -4.39 22.57 -19.42
C SER A 11 -3.87 21.15 -19.70
N ILE A 12 -3.34 20.46 -18.69
CA ILE A 12 -2.86 19.08 -18.82
C ILE A 12 -4.01 18.14 -19.20
N ILE A 13 -5.16 18.26 -18.54
CA ILE A 13 -6.33 17.42 -18.83
C ILE A 13 -6.82 17.64 -20.27
N TRP A 14 -6.95 18.90 -20.70
CA TRP A 14 -7.37 19.24 -22.05
C TRP A 14 -6.39 18.72 -23.10
N LEU A 15 -5.07 18.80 -22.85
CA LEU A 15 -4.06 18.25 -23.75
C LEU A 15 -4.22 16.73 -23.93
N PHE A 16 -4.39 15.97 -22.85
CA PHE A 16 -4.62 14.53 -22.93
C PHE A 16 -5.96 14.19 -23.59
N LEU A 17 -7.01 14.97 -23.34
CA LEU A 17 -8.32 14.76 -23.96
C LEU A 17 -8.29 15.03 -25.47
N ILE A 18 -7.63 16.11 -25.90
CA ILE A 18 -7.43 16.43 -27.33
C ILE A 18 -6.62 15.33 -28.01
N TYR A 19 -5.52 14.89 -27.39
CA TYR A 19 -4.69 13.82 -27.93
C TYR A 19 -5.47 12.50 -28.03
N GLY A 20 -6.17 12.09 -26.97
CA GLY A 20 -7.00 10.88 -26.96
C GLY A 20 -8.13 10.93 -27.99
N THR A 21 -8.77 12.09 -28.16
CA THR A 21 -9.80 12.30 -29.20
C THR A 21 -9.19 12.16 -30.60
N ALA A 22 -8.02 12.74 -30.83
CA ALA A 22 -7.33 12.64 -32.12
C ALA A 22 -6.93 11.19 -32.44
N VAL A 23 -6.40 10.44 -31.47
CA VAL A 23 -6.12 9.00 -31.61
C VAL A 23 -7.38 8.22 -31.99
N PHE A 24 -8.50 8.47 -31.29
CA PHE A 24 -9.77 7.80 -31.57
C PHE A 24 -10.28 8.06 -32.99
N LEU A 25 -10.23 9.32 -33.44
CA LEU A 25 -10.64 9.71 -34.79
C LEU A 25 -9.75 9.05 -35.86
N VAL A 26 -8.44 9.00 -35.63
CA VAL A 26 -7.51 8.39 -36.58
C VAL A 26 -7.71 6.88 -36.65
N TYR A 27 -7.87 6.17 -35.53
CA TYR A 27 -8.15 4.74 -35.57
C TYR A 27 -9.52 4.42 -36.17
N GLY A 28 -10.54 5.26 -35.94
CA GLY A 28 -11.83 5.16 -36.63
C GLY A 28 -11.68 5.30 -38.15
N TRP A 29 -10.88 6.27 -38.60
CA TRP A 29 -10.57 6.45 -40.01
C TRP A 29 -9.80 5.25 -40.61
N ILE A 30 -8.78 4.74 -39.91
CA ILE A 30 -8.01 3.54 -40.32
C ILE A 30 -8.95 2.34 -40.46
N ALA A 31 -9.82 2.10 -39.48
CA ALA A 31 -10.76 1.00 -39.49
C ALA A 31 -11.66 1.01 -40.74
N ILE A 32 -12.25 2.16 -41.07
CA ILE A 32 -13.14 2.32 -42.22
C ILE A 32 -12.37 2.16 -43.55
N TYR A 33 -11.20 2.81 -43.67
CA TYR A 33 -10.41 2.78 -44.91
C TYR A 33 -9.83 1.40 -45.20
N ALA A 34 -9.38 0.69 -44.16
CA ALA A 34 -8.85 -0.66 -44.28
C ALA A 34 -9.89 -1.64 -44.84
N LEU A 35 -11.11 -1.66 -44.26
CA LEU A 35 -12.18 -2.52 -44.75
C LEU A 35 -12.53 -2.23 -46.21
N GLY A 36 -12.63 -0.95 -46.58
CA GLY A 36 -12.85 -0.55 -47.97
C GLY A 36 -11.73 -0.96 -48.93
N ALA A 37 -10.48 -1.06 -48.45
CA ALA A 37 -9.34 -1.55 -49.23
C ALA A 37 -9.39 -3.08 -49.40
N VAL A 38 -9.66 -3.81 -48.31
CA VAL A 38 -9.77 -5.27 -48.29
C VAL A 38 -10.93 -5.77 -49.17
N LEU A 39 -12.11 -5.15 -49.07
CA LEU A 39 -13.28 -5.52 -49.88
C LEU A 39 -13.04 -5.29 -51.38
N ARG A 40 -12.35 -4.19 -51.73
CA ARG A 40 -11.98 -3.89 -53.11
C ARG A 40 -11.03 -4.95 -53.67
N TYR A 41 -9.96 -5.25 -52.93
CA TYR A 41 -9.01 -6.28 -53.32
C TYR A 41 -9.69 -7.65 -53.54
N LYS A 42 -10.57 -8.05 -52.62
CA LYS A 42 -11.32 -9.31 -52.74
C LYS A 42 -12.20 -9.34 -54.01
N LYS A 43 -12.90 -8.23 -54.29
CA LYS A 43 -13.72 -8.09 -55.50
C LYS A 43 -12.87 -8.19 -56.78
N GLU A 44 -11.72 -7.51 -56.81
CA GLU A 44 -10.79 -7.51 -57.95
C GLU A 44 -10.09 -8.87 -58.15
N ASN A 45 -9.99 -9.69 -57.10
CA ASN A 45 -9.34 -11.01 -57.13
C ASN A 45 -10.29 -12.19 -57.29
N THR A 46 -11.61 -11.99 -57.30
CA THR A 46 -12.58 -13.11 -57.29
C THR A 46 -12.47 -14.02 -58.53
N PHE A 47 -12.03 -13.48 -59.67
CA PHE A 47 -11.89 -14.22 -60.94
C PHE A 47 -10.46 -14.21 -61.51
N THR A 48 -9.45 -13.99 -60.67
CA THR A 48 -8.05 -13.94 -61.13
C THR A 48 -7.43 -15.33 -61.17
N ASP A 49 -6.98 -15.75 -62.36
CA ASP A 49 -6.17 -16.97 -62.52
C ASP A 49 -4.66 -16.63 -62.54
N TYR A 50 -3.97 -16.95 -61.45
CA TYR A 50 -2.53 -16.70 -61.29
C TYR A 50 -1.65 -17.63 -62.15
N THR A 51 -2.18 -18.73 -62.68
CA THR A 51 -1.40 -19.66 -63.53
C THR A 51 -1.02 -19.04 -64.88
N ILE A 52 -1.83 -18.08 -65.36
CA ILE A 52 -1.55 -17.28 -66.55
C ILE A 52 -0.28 -16.44 -66.35
N ILE A 53 -0.07 -15.88 -65.15
CA ILE A 53 1.14 -15.10 -64.83
C ILE A 53 2.36 -16.03 -64.78
N ALA A 54 2.22 -17.22 -64.19
CA ALA A 54 3.32 -18.18 -64.04
C ALA A 54 3.89 -18.69 -65.37
N SER A 55 3.05 -18.75 -66.41
CA SER A 55 3.40 -19.25 -67.74
C SER A 55 3.74 -18.16 -68.77
N ASN A 56 3.57 -16.88 -68.43
CA ASN A 56 3.79 -15.77 -69.36
C ASN A 56 5.29 -15.44 -69.50
N PRO A 57 5.90 -15.56 -70.69
CA PRO A 57 7.31 -15.22 -70.92
C PRO A 57 7.64 -13.74 -70.67
N ASN A 58 6.64 -12.86 -70.88
CA ASN A 58 6.74 -11.42 -70.67
C ASN A 58 6.43 -11.01 -69.22
N ALA A 59 6.28 -11.96 -68.30
CA ALA A 59 6.09 -11.66 -66.89
C ALA A 59 7.29 -10.89 -66.32
N PRO A 60 7.09 -9.98 -65.36
CA PRO A 60 8.17 -9.22 -64.73
C PRO A 60 9.32 -10.08 -64.22
N THR A 61 10.56 -9.61 -64.37
CA THR A 61 11.73 -10.26 -63.77
C THR A 61 11.96 -9.78 -62.35
N PHE A 62 12.12 -10.72 -61.41
CA PHE A 62 12.37 -10.43 -59.99
C PHE A 62 13.74 -10.96 -59.55
N SER A 63 14.47 -10.16 -58.78
CA SER A 63 15.68 -10.61 -58.06
C SER A 63 15.40 -10.61 -56.57
N ILE A 64 15.37 -11.79 -55.95
CA ILE A 64 15.27 -11.97 -54.50
C ILE A 64 16.65 -11.74 -53.90
N ILE A 65 16.75 -10.87 -52.91
CA ILE A 65 17.97 -10.57 -52.16
C ILE A 65 17.73 -10.95 -50.71
N ALA A 66 18.52 -11.91 -50.21
CA ALA A 66 18.48 -12.38 -48.84
C ALA A 66 19.86 -12.23 -48.15
N PRO A 67 20.03 -11.22 -47.28
CA PRO A 67 21.22 -11.11 -46.43
C PRO A 67 21.28 -12.24 -45.40
N ALA A 68 22.47 -12.80 -45.19
CA ALA A 68 22.73 -13.85 -44.20
C ALA A 68 23.95 -13.49 -43.35
N TYR A 69 23.83 -13.64 -42.02
CA TYR A 69 24.94 -13.45 -41.08
C TYR A 69 24.82 -14.44 -39.92
N ASN A 70 25.77 -15.36 -39.79
CA ASN A 70 25.80 -16.41 -38.77
C ASN A 70 24.55 -17.32 -38.79
N GLU A 71 24.18 -17.83 -39.97
CA GLU A 71 22.97 -18.63 -40.21
C GLU A 71 23.27 -20.13 -40.45
N GLY A 72 24.45 -20.62 -40.07
CA GLY A 72 24.93 -21.94 -40.45
C GLY A 72 24.02 -23.10 -40.03
N MET A 73 23.18 -22.91 -39.00
CA MET A 73 22.22 -23.93 -38.56
C MET A 73 21.02 -24.10 -39.50
N THR A 74 20.59 -23.06 -40.24
CA THR A 74 19.33 -23.07 -40.99
C THR A 74 19.47 -22.66 -42.47
N ILE A 75 20.61 -22.08 -42.86
CA ILE A 75 20.81 -21.44 -44.17
C ILE A 75 20.49 -22.35 -45.37
N VAL A 76 20.81 -23.64 -45.30
CA VAL A 76 20.53 -24.60 -46.39
C VAL A 76 19.02 -24.84 -46.56
N GLU A 77 18.27 -24.97 -45.47
CA GLU A 77 16.82 -25.16 -45.54
C GLU A 77 16.12 -23.90 -46.06
N ASN A 78 16.59 -22.73 -45.62
CA ASN A 78 16.08 -21.43 -46.04
C ASN A 78 16.29 -21.20 -47.55
N VAL A 79 17.49 -21.44 -48.07
CA VAL A 79 17.78 -21.31 -49.51
C VAL A 79 16.96 -22.33 -50.32
N ARG A 80 16.75 -23.54 -49.80
CA ARG A 80 15.87 -24.54 -50.44
C ARG A 80 14.43 -24.06 -50.52
N SER A 81 13.91 -23.41 -49.48
CA SER A 81 12.57 -22.79 -49.50
C SER A 81 12.45 -21.74 -50.61
N LEU A 82 13.42 -20.83 -50.73
CA LEU A 82 13.44 -19.81 -51.79
C LEU A 82 13.52 -20.42 -53.19
N LEU A 83 14.31 -21.48 -53.38
CA LEU A 83 14.41 -22.19 -54.66
C LEU A 83 13.10 -22.89 -55.07
N SER A 84 12.21 -23.16 -54.11
CA SER A 84 10.91 -23.82 -54.36
C SER A 84 9.80 -22.86 -54.83
N LEU A 85 10.06 -21.55 -54.91
CA LEU A 85 9.09 -20.55 -55.33
C LEU A 85 8.62 -20.76 -56.77
N PHE A 86 7.30 -20.71 -56.97
CA PHE A 86 6.67 -20.98 -58.25
C PHE A 86 6.61 -19.73 -59.14
N TYR A 87 7.76 -19.36 -59.74
CA TYR A 87 7.86 -18.25 -60.69
C TYR A 87 8.99 -18.47 -61.72
N HIS A 88 8.71 -18.24 -63.00
CA HIS A 88 9.67 -18.52 -64.08
C HIS A 88 10.85 -17.52 -64.09
N ASN A 89 10.54 -16.22 -64.15
CA ASN A 89 11.48 -15.11 -64.30
C ASN A 89 12.06 -14.65 -62.94
N LEU A 90 12.71 -15.57 -62.22
CA LEU A 90 13.23 -15.36 -60.86
C LEU A 90 14.74 -15.60 -60.75
N GLU A 91 15.43 -14.68 -60.09
CA GLU A 91 16.82 -14.77 -59.65
C GLU A 91 16.86 -14.74 -58.11
N ILE A 92 17.70 -15.56 -57.47
CA ILE A 92 17.84 -15.63 -56.01
C ILE A 92 19.30 -15.33 -55.64
N ILE A 93 19.50 -14.28 -54.85
CA ILE A 93 20.81 -13.76 -54.45
C ILE A 93 20.92 -13.84 -52.93
N ILE A 94 21.79 -14.73 -52.45
CA ILE A 94 22.13 -14.85 -51.03
C ILE A 94 23.40 -14.06 -50.78
N VAL A 95 23.36 -13.10 -49.87
CA VAL A 95 24.52 -12.26 -49.54
C VAL A 95 25.02 -12.63 -48.15
N ASN A 96 26.12 -13.38 -48.08
CA ASN A 96 26.80 -13.70 -46.83
C ASN A 96 27.57 -12.48 -46.33
N ASP A 97 27.05 -11.80 -45.31
CA ASP A 97 27.56 -10.53 -44.78
C ASP A 97 28.74 -10.75 -43.80
N GLY A 98 29.75 -11.51 -44.22
CA GLY A 98 30.94 -11.77 -43.42
C GLY A 98 30.68 -12.62 -42.18
N SER A 99 29.84 -13.66 -42.30
CA SER A 99 29.58 -14.64 -41.24
C SER A 99 30.87 -15.18 -40.62
N LYS A 100 30.83 -15.40 -39.30
CA LYS A 100 31.92 -15.96 -38.48
C LYS A 100 31.77 -17.46 -38.23
N ASP A 101 30.65 -18.05 -38.66
CA ASP A 101 30.35 -19.47 -38.56
C ASP A 101 30.56 -20.21 -39.90
N ASP A 102 30.04 -21.43 -40.02
CA ASP A 102 30.17 -22.29 -41.19
C ASP A 102 29.09 -22.06 -42.29
N SER A 103 28.38 -20.92 -42.26
CA SER A 103 27.29 -20.61 -43.21
C SER A 103 27.68 -20.77 -44.68
N ILE A 104 28.80 -20.15 -45.08
CA ILE A 104 29.25 -20.17 -46.47
C ILE A 104 29.73 -21.57 -46.89
N GLN A 105 30.40 -22.29 -45.99
CA GLN A 105 30.90 -23.64 -46.22
C GLN A 105 29.72 -24.59 -46.52
N LYS A 106 28.67 -24.53 -45.69
CA LYS A 106 27.45 -25.32 -45.88
C LYS A 106 26.72 -24.99 -47.17
N LEU A 107 26.68 -23.73 -47.59
CA LEU A 107 26.10 -23.34 -48.89
C LEU A 107 26.90 -23.91 -50.06
N ILE A 108 28.23 -23.85 -50.00
CA ILE A 108 29.11 -24.40 -51.03
C ILE A 108 28.90 -25.91 -51.18
N GLU A 109 28.88 -26.64 -50.06
CA GLU A 109 28.69 -28.09 -50.03
C GLU A 109 27.29 -28.51 -50.49
N ALA A 110 26.24 -27.84 -49.99
CA ALA A 110 24.85 -28.25 -50.26
C ALA A 110 24.39 -27.97 -51.70
N TYR A 111 24.97 -26.98 -52.37
CA TYR A 111 24.55 -26.53 -53.70
C TYR A 111 25.66 -26.61 -54.77
N GLU A 112 26.76 -27.31 -54.49
CA GLU A 112 27.87 -27.50 -55.44
C GLU A 112 28.36 -26.18 -56.05
N LEU A 113 28.58 -25.17 -55.19
CA LEU A 113 28.92 -23.82 -55.63
C LEU A 113 30.39 -23.70 -56.01
N GLU A 114 30.69 -23.00 -57.10
CA GLU A 114 32.04 -22.59 -57.48
C GLU A 114 32.17 -21.08 -57.61
N LYS A 115 33.35 -20.56 -57.29
CA LYS A 115 33.66 -19.14 -57.42
C LYS A 115 33.81 -18.80 -58.91
N ILE A 116 33.11 -17.77 -59.37
CA ILE A 116 33.12 -17.33 -60.76
C ILE A 116 33.59 -15.88 -60.89
N SER A 117 34.10 -15.53 -62.07
CA SER A 117 34.22 -14.12 -62.46
C SER A 117 32.82 -13.59 -62.82
N PHE A 118 32.37 -12.55 -62.12
CA PHE A 118 31.02 -12.00 -62.27
C PHE A 118 31.07 -10.49 -62.46
N PHE A 119 30.36 -9.97 -63.46
CA PHE A 119 30.24 -8.55 -63.71
C PHE A 119 29.15 -7.92 -62.84
N VAL A 120 29.55 -7.10 -61.88
CA VAL A 120 28.64 -6.37 -60.99
C VAL A 120 28.09 -5.14 -61.72
N GLN A 121 26.77 -5.01 -61.80
CA GLN A 121 26.12 -4.01 -62.67
C GLN A 121 25.86 -2.66 -61.98
N GLY A 122 25.57 -2.68 -60.68
CA GLY A 122 25.28 -1.47 -59.92
C GLY A 122 26.54 -0.75 -59.43
N THR A 123 26.36 0.53 -59.09
CA THR A 123 27.44 1.44 -58.67
C THR A 123 27.28 1.93 -57.23
N ILE A 124 26.41 1.29 -56.43
CA ILE A 124 26.22 1.68 -55.03
C ILE A 124 27.48 1.31 -54.25
N GLU A 125 27.96 2.22 -53.40
CA GLU A 125 29.12 1.97 -52.54
C GLU A 125 28.80 0.90 -51.49
N THR A 126 29.65 -0.13 -51.40
CA THR A 126 29.51 -1.25 -50.46
C THR A 126 30.85 -1.68 -49.89
N ASN A 127 30.84 -2.43 -48.79
CA ASN A 127 32.05 -3.10 -48.33
C ASN A 127 32.54 -4.16 -49.34
N THR A 128 33.80 -4.57 -49.21
CA THR A 128 34.51 -5.42 -50.17
C THR A 128 33.80 -6.77 -50.39
N VAL A 129 33.51 -7.10 -51.65
CA VAL A 129 33.04 -8.44 -52.04
C VAL A 129 34.24 -9.38 -52.19
N ARG A 130 34.23 -10.48 -51.44
CA ARG A 130 35.29 -11.52 -51.43
C ARG A 130 35.16 -12.49 -52.61
N GLY A 131 33.93 -12.79 -53.02
CA GLY A 131 33.66 -13.67 -54.15
C GLY A 131 32.18 -13.79 -54.49
N VAL A 132 31.91 -14.11 -55.76
CA VAL A 132 30.57 -14.46 -56.26
C VAL A 132 30.60 -15.92 -56.70
N TYR A 133 29.57 -16.68 -56.34
CA TYR A 133 29.50 -18.11 -56.52
C TYR A 133 28.20 -18.51 -57.25
N LYS A 134 28.30 -19.52 -58.12
CA LYS A 134 27.16 -20.16 -58.80
C LYS A 134 27.28 -21.68 -58.71
N SER A 135 26.14 -22.36 -58.75
CA SER A 135 26.09 -23.83 -58.73
C SER A 135 26.50 -24.42 -60.08
N LYS A 136 27.23 -25.54 -60.05
CA LYS A 136 27.47 -26.38 -61.22
C LYS A 136 26.22 -27.13 -61.67
N ASN A 137 25.28 -27.36 -60.76
CA ASN A 137 24.06 -28.11 -61.03
C ASN A 137 23.02 -27.20 -61.72
N PRO A 138 22.56 -27.52 -62.94
CA PRO A 138 21.59 -26.71 -63.67
C PRO A 138 20.25 -26.52 -62.94
N ALA A 139 19.89 -27.41 -62.00
CA ALA A 139 18.69 -27.27 -61.17
C ALA A 139 18.73 -26.00 -60.29
N PHE A 140 19.92 -25.55 -59.90
CA PHE A 140 20.13 -24.37 -59.06
C PHE A 140 20.62 -23.16 -59.86
N LYS A 141 20.40 -23.12 -61.18
CA LYS A 141 20.85 -22.01 -62.07
C LYS A 141 20.37 -20.62 -61.65
N LYS A 142 19.27 -20.55 -60.88
CA LYS A 142 18.69 -19.31 -60.37
C LYS A 142 19.42 -18.76 -59.13
N LEU A 143 20.27 -19.56 -58.48
CA LEU A 143 20.97 -19.21 -57.24
C LEU A 143 22.31 -18.51 -57.52
N ILE A 144 22.51 -17.38 -56.88
CA ILE A 144 23.76 -16.63 -56.80
C ILE A 144 24.09 -16.45 -55.32
N VAL A 145 25.31 -16.78 -54.93
CA VAL A 145 25.79 -16.54 -53.56
C VAL A 145 26.93 -15.55 -53.61
N VAL A 146 26.88 -14.51 -52.78
CA VAL A 146 27.89 -13.45 -52.71
C VAL A 146 28.49 -13.45 -51.31
N ASP A 147 29.79 -13.64 -51.20
CA ASP A 147 30.54 -13.52 -49.95
C ASP A 147 31.21 -12.15 -49.87
N LYS A 148 31.10 -11.46 -48.74
CA LYS A 148 31.64 -10.10 -48.52
C LYS A 148 32.18 -9.90 -47.11
N GLU A 149 32.88 -8.81 -46.90
CA GLU A 149 33.23 -8.32 -45.55
C GLU A 149 31.98 -7.79 -44.84
N ASN A 150 31.87 -7.99 -43.51
CA ASN A 150 30.69 -7.56 -42.76
C ASN A 150 30.45 -6.05 -42.87
N GLY A 151 29.23 -5.65 -43.22
CA GLY A 151 28.82 -4.24 -43.32
C GLY A 151 27.43 -3.96 -42.74
N GLY A 152 26.76 -4.98 -42.20
CA GLY A 152 25.39 -4.92 -41.73
C GLY A 152 24.36 -5.11 -42.86
N LYS A 153 23.10 -5.26 -42.46
CA LYS A 153 21.98 -5.60 -43.37
C LYS A 153 21.84 -4.63 -44.55
N ALA A 154 21.90 -3.31 -44.32
CA ALA A 154 21.77 -2.32 -45.39
C ALA A 154 22.89 -2.43 -46.45
N ASP A 155 24.13 -2.68 -46.03
CA ASP A 155 25.27 -2.86 -46.93
C ASP A 155 25.17 -4.17 -47.70
N ALA A 156 24.76 -5.26 -47.04
CA ALA A 156 24.50 -6.55 -47.69
C ALA A 156 23.35 -6.46 -48.73
N LEU A 157 22.28 -5.74 -48.41
CA LEU A 157 21.20 -5.46 -49.37
C LEU A 157 21.71 -4.67 -50.58
N ASN A 158 22.57 -3.66 -50.37
CA ASN A 158 23.18 -2.89 -51.46
C ASN A 158 24.08 -3.74 -52.36
N VAL A 159 24.84 -4.69 -51.80
CA VAL A 159 25.60 -5.67 -52.60
C VAL A 159 24.64 -6.49 -53.47
N GLY A 160 23.53 -6.95 -52.90
CA GLY A 160 22.48 -7.63 -53.65
C GLY A 160 21.89 -6.78 -54.77
N VAL A 161 21.62 -5.49 -54.51
CA VAL A 161 21.13 -4.53 -55.51
C VAL A 161 22.13 -4.40 -56.65
N ASN A 162 23.42 -4.28 -56.36
CA ASN A 162 24.47 -4.16 -57.38
C ASN A 162 24.62 -5.41 -58.25
N VAL A 163 24.42 -6.60 -57.68
CA VAL A 163 24.52 -7.89 -58.39
C VAL A 163 23.24 -8.22 -59.16
N SER A 164 22.08 -7.73 -58.73
CA SER A 164 20.77 -8.03 -59.30
C SER A 164 20.60 -7.61 -60.76
N THR A 165 19.81 -8.40 -61.49
CA THR A 165 19.49 -8.16 -62.92
C THR A 165 17.99 -7.94 -63.19
N GLY A 166 17.12 -8.32 -62.25
CA GLY A 166 15.67 -8.21 -62.38
C GLY A 166 15.17 -6.76 -62.41
N ASN A 167 14.01 -6.54 -63.05
CA ASN A 167 13.35 -5.23 -63.07
C ASN A 167 12.91 -4.78 -61.67
N TYR A 168 12.56 -5.75 -60.82
CA TYR A 168 12.09 -5.54 -59.47
C TYR A 168 12.93 -6.32 -58.46
N LEU A 169 13.23 -5.68 -57.33
CA LEU A 169 14.00 -6.24 -56.23
C LEU A 169 13.06 -6.74 -55.16
N VAL A 170 13.24 -7.98 -54.70
CA VAL A 170 12.49 -8.54 -53.58
C VAL A 170 13.45 -8.71 -52.42
N CYS A 171 13.29 -7.91 -51.37
CA CYS A 171 14.14 -7.98 -50.19
C CYS A 171 13.46 -8.80 -49.11
N ILE A 172 14.19 -9.77 -48.57
CA ILE A 172 13.70 -10.74 -47.58
C ILE A 172 14.77 -10.99 -46.52
N ASP A 173 14.35 -11.25 -45.28
CA ASP A 173 15.24 -11.84 -44.28
C ASP A 173 15.41 -13.34 -44.57
N VAL A 174 16.64 -13.84 -44.58
CA VAL A 174 16.91 -15.22 -45.02
C VAL A 174 16.25 -16.29 -44.15
N ASP A 175 15.84 -15.94 -42.93
CA ASP A 175 15.14 -16.79 -41.97
C ASP A 175 13.61 -16.82 -42.16
N CYS A 176 13.08 -16.12 -43.16
CA CYS A 176 11.66 -16.05 -43.45
C CYS A 176 11.23 -17.14 -44.44
N ILE A 177 10.02 -17.66 -44.24
CA ILE A 177 9.41 -18.67 -45.11
C ILE A 177 8.39 -17.97 -46.01
N LEU A 178 8.55 -18.09 -47.33
CA LEU A 178 7.62 -17.53 -48.30
C LEU A 178 6.58 -18.54 -48.75
N GLU A 179 5.37 -18.05 -49.00
CA GLU A 179 4.37 -18.84 -49.73
C GLU A 179 4.85 -19.13 -51.16
N GLN A 180 4.60 -20.35 -51.64
CA GLN A 180 5.10 -20.78 -52.95
C GLN A 180 4.60 -19.91 -54.11
N ASP A 181 3.43 -19.29 -53.96
CA ASP A 181 2.81 -18.37 -54.92
C ASP A 181 3.02 -16.88 -54.58
N ALA A 182 3.88 -16.55 -53.60
CA ALA A 182 4.05 -15.19 -53.11
C ALA A 182 4.46 -14.20 -54.21
N ILE A 183 5.40 -14.60 -55.07
CA ILE A 183 5.88 -13.77 -56.17
C ILE A 183 4.80 -13.58 -57.25
N LEU A 184 3.95 -14.58 -57.50
CA LEU A 184 2.83 -14.46 -58.44
C LEU A 184 1.81 -13.42 -57.98
N LYS A 185 1.46 -13.43 -56.68
CA LYS A 185 0.55 -12.46 -56.08
C LYS A 185 1.12 -11.04 -56.12
N LEU A 186 2.42 -10.89 -55.89
CA LEU A 186 3.12 -9.60 -55.98
C LEU A 186 3.32 -9.09 -57.41
N ALA A 187 3.46 -9.98 -58.39
CA ALA A 187 3.62 -9.58 -59.79
C ALA A 187 2.37 -8.88 -60.34
N LYS A 188 1.18 -9.24 -59.84
CA LYS A 188 -0.09 -8.72 -60.33
C LYS A 188 -0.19 -7.18 -60.25
N PRO A 189 0.05 -6.50 -59.10
CA PRO A 189 0.06 -5.05 -59.04
C PRO A 189 0.98 -4.37 -60.07
N PHE A 190 2.17 -4.92 -60.32
CA PHE A 190 3.11 -4.37 -61.32
C PHE A 190 2.65 -4.59 -62.77
N LEU A 191 1.85 -5.64 -63.03
CA LEU A 191 1.22 -5.89 -64.34
C LEU A 191 -0.02 -5.02 -64.57
N GLN A 192 -0.70 -4.61 -63.49
CA GLN A 192 -1.91 -3.78 -63.54
C GLN A 192 -1.62 -2.27 -63.51
N GLN A 193 -0.34 -1.88 -63.44
CA GLN A 193 0.04 -0.46 -63.48
C GLN A 193 -0.49 0.21 -64.77
N THR A 194 -1.04 1.41 -64.63
CA THR A 194 -1.61 2.18 -65.75
C THR A 194 -0.99 3.58 -65.82
N ASP A 195 -1.61 4.58 -65.20
CA ASP A 195 -1.20 5.98 -65.19
C ASP A 195 -0.10 6.30 -64.15
N LYS A 196 0.06 5.42 -63.16
CA LYS A 196 1.03 5.57 -62.06
C LYS A 196 2.02 4.44 -62.04
N LYS A 197 3.28 4.79 -61.79
CA LYS A 197 4.35 3.81 -61.62
C LYS A 197 4.32 3.20 -60.22
N LEU A 198 4.21 1.88 -60.12
CA LEU A 198 4.33 1.18 -58.84
C LEU A 198 5.81 1.12 -58.43
N ILE A 199 6.20 1.86 -57.40
CA ILE A 199 7.62 1.95 -56.99
C ILE A 199 7.96 0.97 -55.85
N ALA A 200 6.96 0.57 -55.05
CA ALA A 200 7.13 -0.42 -54.00
C ALA A 200 5.82 -1.14 -53.67
N CYS A 201 5.90 -2.43 -53.35
CA CYS A 201 4.78 -3.26 -52.96
C CYS A 201 5.14 -4.19 -51.80
N GLY A 202 4.28 -4.26 -50.78
CA GLY A 202 4.41 -5.18 -49.65
C GLY A 202 3.30 -6.23 -49.60
N GLY A 203 3.46 -7.23 -48.73
CA GLY A 203 2.42 -8.20 -48.38
C GLY A 203 2.22 -8.31 -46.88
N VAL A 204 1.20 -9.05 -46.45
CA VAL A 204 0.98 -9.34 -45.03
C VAL A 204 2.02 -10.35 -44.56
N ILE A 205 2.64 -10.06 -43.42
CA ILE A 205 3.57 -10.95 -42.74
C ILE A 205 2.86 -11.62 -41.57
N ARG A 206 3.08 -12.93 -41.41
CA ARG A 206 2.52 -13.74 -40.34
C ARG A 206 3.61 -14.37 -39.49
N LEU A 207 3.20 -14.90 -38.34
CA LEU A 207 4.11 -15.52 -37.39
C LEU A 207 4.18 -17.03 -37.61
N ALA A 208 5.40 -17.53 -37.77
CA ALA A 208 5.70 -18.95 -37.92
C ALA A 208 5.74 -19.69 -36.57
N ASN A 209 5.78 -18.98 -35.44
CA ASN A 209 5.90 -19.57 -34.10
C ASN A 209 4.79 -20.61 -33.87
N ASN A 210 5.19 -21.83 -33.53
CA ASN A 210 4.31 -22.99 -33.30
C ASN A 210 3.49 -23.48 -34.52
N CYS A 211 3.72 -22.96 -35.72
CA CYS A 211 3.21 -23.56 -36.94
C CYS A 211 3.95 -24.87 -37.25
N LYS A 212 3.32 -25.78 -38.00
CA LYS A 212 4.02 -26.95 -38.55
C LYS A 212 4.69 -26.54 -39.85
N ILE A 213 6.00 -26.75 -39.92
CA ILE A 213 6.82 -26.42 -41.08
C ILE A 213 7.45 -27.72 -41.56
N GLU A 214 7.22 -28.06 -42.82
CA GLU A 214 7.79 -29.24 -43.47
C GLU A 214 8.46 -28.79 -44.78
N ASN A 215 9.74 -29.13 -44.95
CA ASN A 215 10.52 -28.79 -46.15
C ASN A 215 10.46 -27.30 -46.55
N GLY A 216 10.49 -26.39 -45.57
CA GLY A 216 10.45 -24.95 -45.83
C GLY A 216 9.09 -24.42 -46.29
N LYS A 217 8.00 -25.17 -46.03
CA LYS A 217 6.61 -24.77 -46.26
C LYS A 217 5.79 -24.89 -44.98
N VAL A 218 4.91 -23.93 -44.73
CA VAL A 218 3.95 -24.00 -43.61
C VAL A 218 2.79 -24.92 -44.00
N THR A 219 2.63 -26.06 -43.31
CA THR A 219 1.60 -27.07 -43.63
C THR A 219 0.37 -26.97 -42.73
N ASP A 220 0.53 -26.53 -41.49
CA ASP A 220 -0.57 -26.26 -40.56
C ASP A 220 -0.27 -24.99 -39.76
N VAL A 221 -1.18 -24.03 -39.86
CA VAL A 221 -1.05 -22.74 -39.20
C VAL A 221 -1.67 -22.80 -37.82
N ASN A 222 -0.90 -22.36 -36.84
CA ASN A 222 -1.32 -22.26 -35.44
C ASN A 222 -0.95 -20.88 -34.90
N ILE A 223 -1.78 -20.34 -34.00
CA ILE A 223 -1.40 -19.15 -33.26
C ILE A 223 -0.27 -19.47 -32.26
N PRO A 224 0.61 -18.52 -31.94
CA PRO A 224 1.63 -18.74 -30.93
C PRO A 224 1.01 -19.12 -29.58
N LYS A 225 1.60 -20.11 -28.90
CA LYS A 225 1.09 -20.63 -27.63
C LYS A 225 1.37 -19.67 -26.48
N THR A 226 2.53 -19.00 -26.51
CA THR A 226 2.91 -18.01 -25.48
C THR A 226 2.03 -16.76 -25.57
N LEU A 227 1.70 -16.15 -24.43
CA LEU A 227 0.94 -14.90 -24.41
C LEU A 227 1.68 -13.79 -25.17
N LEU A 228 3.01 -13.75 -25.05
CA LEU A 228 3.85 -12.75 -25.72
C LEU A 228 3.82 -12.91 -27.25
N GLY A 229 3.99 -14.13 -27.77
CA GLY A 229 3.88 -14.40 -29.20
C GLY A 229 2.47 -14.15 -29.73
N ARG A 230 1.44 -14.55 -28.98
CA ARG A 230 0.04 -14.36 -29.38
C ARG A 230 -0.36 -12.89 -29.44
N THR A 231 0.16 -12.08 -28.51
CA THR A 231 -0.09 -10.63 -28.52
C THR A 231 0.57 -9.96 -29.73
N GLN A 232 1.75 -10.42 -30.14
CA GLN A 232 2.39 -9.97 -31.38
C GLN A 232 1.60 -10.41 -32.62
N ALA A 233 0.98 -11.60 -32.61
CA ALA A 233 0.08 -12.00 -33.71
C ALA A 233 -1.09 -11.00 -33.86
N LEU A 234 -1.67 -10.56 -32.74
CA LEU A 234 -2.72 -9.53 -32.72
C LEU A 234 -2.20 -8.15 -33.19
N GLU A 235 -1.02 -7.74 -32.74
CA GLU A 235 -0.34 -6.53 -33.21
C GLU A 235 -0.11 -6.57 -34.73
N TYR A 236 0.34 -7.69 -35.28
CA TYR A 236 0.58 -7.87 -36.71
C TYR A 236 -0.73 -7.80 -37.51
N ILE A 237 -1.83 -8.39 -37.01
CA ILE A 237 -3.16 -8.21 -37.62
C ILE A 237 -3.52 -6.72 -37.69
N ARG A 238 -3.41 -5.98 -36.57
CA ARG A 238 -3.71 -4.54 -36.53
C ARG A 238 -2.79 -3.76 -37.48
N ALA A 239 -1.50 -4.03 -37.47
CA ALA A 239 -0.51 -3.30 -38.26
C ALA A 239 -0.68 -3.54 -39.76
N PHE A 240 -0.74 -4.80 -40.21
CA PHE A 240 -0.76 -5.14 -41.63
C PHE A 240 -2.16 -5.05 -42.24
N VAL A 241 -3.18 -5.62 -41.61
CA VAL A 241 -4.53 -5.70 -42.19
C VAL A 241 -5.29 -4.40 -42.03
N LEU A 242 -5.14 -3.71 -40.90
CA LEU A 242 -5.75 -2.39 -40.72
C LEU A 242 -4.81 -1.27 -41.18
N GLY A 243 -3.68 -1.11 -40.50
CA GLY A 243 -2.78 0.03 -40.71
C GLY A 243 -2.25 0.15 -42.15
N ARG A 244 -1.51 -0.86 -42.63
CA ARG A 244 -0.88 -0.82 -43.97
C ARG A 244 -1.94 -0.69 -45.07
N MET A 245 -3.04 -1.42 -45.00
CA MET A 245 -4.12 -1.34 -45.99
C MET A 245 -4.78 0.04 -46.04
N ALA A 246 -5.09 0.64 -44.89
CA ALA A 246 -5.65 1.99 -44.83
C ALA A 246 -4.68 3.02 -45.43
N TRP A 247 -3.40 2.96 -45.03
CA TRP A 247 -2.38 3.90 -45.50
C TRP A 247 -1.99 3.68 -46.96
N SER A 248 -2.05 2.45 -47.47
CA SER A 248 -1.90 2.16 -48.90
C SER A 248 -3.01 2.84 -49.70
N ARG A 249 -4.27 2.63 -49.33
CA ARG A 249 -5.42 3.28 -49.96
C ARG A 249 -5.38 4.81 -49.89
N ALA A 250 -4.86 5.36 -48.79
CA ALA A 250 -4.75 6.81 -48.58
C ALA A 250 -3.54 7.44 -49.29
N SER A 251 -2.67 6.64 -49.94
CA SER A 251 -1.37 7.08 -50.46
C SER A 251 -0.46 7.68 -49.38
N GLY A 252 -0.55 7.17 -48.15
CA GLY A 252 0.28 7.59 -47.01
C GLY A 252 1.16 6.47 -46.43
N LEU A 253 1.32 5.36 -47.15
CA LEU A 253 2.22 4.28 -46.75
C LEU A 253 3.69 4.71 -46.89
N ILE A 254 4.44 4.66 -45.80
CA ILE A 254 5.87 5.06 -45.76
C ILE A 254 6.80 3.92 -45.34
N LEU A 255 6.25 2.72 -45.17
CA LEU A 255 6.99 1.57 -44.68
C LEU A 255 6.48 0.31 -45.38
N ILE A 256 7.39 -0.33 -46.11
CA ILE A 256 7.28 -1.69 -46.61
C ILE A 256 8.23 -2.52 -45.75
N SER A 257 7.74 -3.65 -45.21
CA SER A 257 8.51 -4.42 -44.23
C SER A 257 9.84 -4.94 -44.80
N GLY A 258 10.93 -4.74 -44.07
CA GLY A 258 12.25 -5.27 -44.40
C GLY A 258 12.38 -6.80 -44.31
N ALA A 259 11.37 -7.50 -43.80
CA ALA A 259 11.29 -8.96 -43.82
C ALA A 259 10.72 -9.48 -45.16
N PHE A 260 9.90 -8.69 -45.86
CA PHE A 260 9.42 -9.03 -47.20
C PHE A 260 8.84 -7.80 -47.91
N GLY A 261 9.50 -7.36 -48.98
CA GLY A 261 9.09 -6.19 -49.76
C GLY A 261 9.65 -6.18 -51.17
N VAL A 262 8.90 -5.58 -52.10
CA VAL A 262 9.28 -5.44 -53.51
C VAL A 262 9.50 -3.98 -53.88
N PHE A 263 10.56 -3.69 -54.61
CA PHE A 263 10.95 -2.34 -55.02
C PHE A 263 11.32 -2.27 -56.50
N ASP A 264 11.02 -1.16 -57.18
CA ASP A 264 11.51 -0.89 -58.53
C ASP A 264 13.03 -0.65 -58.50
N ARG A 265 13.80 -1.53 -59.17
CA ARG A 265 15.26 -1.51 -59.15
C ARG A 265 15.84 -0.19 -59.64
N LYS A 266 15.26 0.40 -60.70
CA LYS A 266 15.77 1.65 -61.29
C LYS A 266 15.61 2.81 -60.31
N ILE A 267 14.48 2.86 -59.61
CA ILE A 267 14.24 3.90 -58.59
C ILE A 267 15.15 3.70 -57.37
N VAL A 268 15.38 2.46 -56.92
CA VAL A 268 16.32 2.16 -55.83
C VAL A 268 17.74 2.63 -56.19
N LEU A 269 18.21 2.31 -57.40
CA LEU A 269 19.52 2.75 -57.89
C LEU A 269 19.59 4.29 -58.00
N ALA A 270 18.55 4.93 -58.53
CA ALA A 270 18.47 6.39 -58.64
C ALA A 270 18.46 7.09 -57.27
N CYS A 271 17.96 6.41 -56.23
CA CYS A 271 17.97 6.91 -54.86
C CYS A 271 19.27 6.60 -54.10
N GLY A 272 20.18 5.79 -54.67
CA GLY A 272 21.46 5.41 -54.06
C GLY A 272 21.41 4.19 -53.12
N GLY A 273 20.44 3.28 -53.28
CA GLY A 273 20.32 2.08 -52.45
C GLY A 273 19.87 2.34 -51.01
N TYR A 274 19.98 1.32 -50.15
CA TYR A 274 19.69 1.38 -48.71
C TYR A 274 20.71 2.25 -47.97
N ASP A 275 20.26 3.11 -47.06
CA ASP A 275 21.17 3.95 -46.27
C ASP A 275 21.83 3.13 -45.15
N ARG A 276 23.17 3.13 -45.13
CA ARG A 276 24.00 2.41 -44.15
C ARG A 276 23.99 3.06 -42.77
N ASN A 277 23.51 4.30 -42.65
CA ASN A 277 23.54 5.07 -41.41
C ASN A 277 22.24 4.98 -40.59
N THR A 278 21.26 4.18 -41.03
CA THR A 278 20.01 3.98 -40.30
C THR A 278 19.81 2.52 -39.93
N VAL A 279 19.17 2.29 -38.77
CA VAL A 279 18.72 0.96 -38.35
C VAL A 279 17.31 0.61 -38.84
N GLY A 280 16.64 1.54 -39.54
CA GLY A 280 15.34 1.34 -40.19
C GLY A 280 15.45 1.53 -41.70
N GLU A 281 16.35 0.77 -42.32
CA GLU A 281 16.77 0.94 -43.71
C GLU A 281 15.63 0.79 -44.73
N ASP A 282 14.64 -0.04 -44.40
CA ASP A 282 13.44 -0.33 -45.19
C ASP A 282 12.48 0.87 -45.23
N MET A 283 12.22 1.46 -44.07
CA MET A 283 11.39 2.66 -43.93
C MET A 283 12.02 3.85 -44.65
N GLU A 284 13.31 4.08 -44.41
CA GLU A 284 14.04 5.22 -44.96
C GLU A 284 14.06 5.17 -46.49
N LEU A 285 14.30 3.99 -47.07
CA LEU A 285 14.32 3.81 -48.52
C LEU A 285 12.96 4.17 -49.13
N VAL A 286 11.85 3.69 -48.55
CA VAL A 286 10.50 4.02 -49.04
C VAL A 286 10.26 5.53 -49.01
N VAL A 287 10.56 6.20 -47.90
CA VAL A 287 10.38 7.66 -47.78
C VAL A 287 11.24 8.40 -48.80
N ARG A 288 12.49 7.97 -49.01
CA ARG A 288 13.41 8.57 -49.97
C ARG A 288 13.01 8.33 -51.42
N MET A 289 12.54 7.14 -51.78
CA MET A 289 12.00 6.85 -53.11
C MET A 289 10.78 7.71 -53.41
N ARG A 290 9.85 7.83 -52.45
CA ARG A 290 8.69 8.71 -52.61
C ARG A 290 9.09 10.18 -52.75
N LYS A 291 10.03 10.65 -51.92
CA LYS A 291 10.60 12.00 -52.04
C LYS A 291 11.16 12.25 -53.44
N TYR A 292 11.92 11.31 -53.99
CA TYR A 292 12.47 11.39 -55.33
C TYR A 292 11.37 11.55 -56.40
N MET A 293 10.30 10.74 -56.32
CA MET A 293 9.18 10.83 -57.26
C MET A 293 8.42 12.16 -57.16
N GLU A 294 8.17 12.67 -55.95
CA GLU A 294 7.55 13.99 -55.74
C GLU A 294 8.43 15.13 -56.28
N GLU A 295 9.75 15.03 -56.12
CA GLU A 295 10.70 16.04 -56.63
C GLU A 295 10.82 16.00 -58.16
N LYS A 296 10.66 14.83 -58.78
CA LYS A 296 10.60 14.63 -60.23
C LYS A 296 9.22 14.90 -60.82
N LYS A 297 8.18 15.03 -59.98
CA LYS A 297 6.77 15.16 -60.38
C LYS A 297 6.28 13.99 -61.23
N GLU A 298 6.79 12.79 -60.97
CA GLU A 298 6.36 11.57 -61.66
C GLU A 298 5.23 10.88 -60.86
N PRO A 299 4.08 10.56 -61.48
CA PRO A 299 3.00 9.86 -60.79
C PRO A 299 3.43 8.46 -60.33
N TYR A 300 3.23 8.17 -59.04
CA TYR A 300 3.67 6.92 -58.43
C TYR A 300 2.65 6.34 -57.45
N GLU A 301 2.85 5.08 -57.09
CA GLU A 301 2.09 4.38 -56.06
C GLU A 301 2.96 3.49 -55.19
N VAL A 302 2.57 3.34 -53.92
CA VAL A 302 3.15 2.41 -52.95
C VAL A 302 2.02 1.59 -52.34
N LEU A 303 2.04 0.28 -52.55
CA LEU A 303 0.92 -0.60 -52.23
C LEU A 303 1.27 -1.66 -51.18
N THR A 304 0.25 -2.16 -50.52
CA THR A 304 0.32 -3.43 -49.78
C THR A 304 -0.86 -4.28 -50.18
N ILE A 305 -0.62 -5.57 -50.38
CA ILE A 305 -1.71 -6.52 -50.62
C ILE A 305 -2.06 -7.24 -49.31
N PRO A 306 -3.34 -7.58 -49.06
CA PRO A 306 -3.79 -8.15 -47.80
C PRO A 306 -3.50 -9.65 -47.68
N ASP A 307 -2.87 -10.29 -48.69
CA ASP A 307 -2.54 -11.72 -48.68
C ASP A 307 -1.31 -12.03 -47.81
N PRO A 308 -1.25 -13.22 -47.19
CA PRO A 308 -0.18 -13.62 -46.28
C PRO A 308 0.92 -14.22 -47.13
N LEU A 309 1.98 -13.48 -47.37
CA LEU A 309 3.00 -13.89 -48.35
C LEU A 309 4.27 -14.43 -47.70
N CYS A 310 4.47 -14.11 -46.42
CA CYS A 310 5.70 -14.36 -45.70
C CYS A 310 5.44 -14.69 -44.23
N TRP A 311 6.20 -15.64 -43.70
CA TRP A 311 6.15 -16.10 -42.32
C TRP A 311 7.49 -15.86 -41.64
N THR A 312 7.46 -15.24 -40.47
CA THR A 312 8.67 -14.88 -39.70
C THR A 312 8.55 -15.35 -38.25
N GLU A 313 9.68 -15.49 -37.56
CA GLU A 313 9.72 -15.79 -36.13
C GLU A 313 9.65 -14.50 -35.31
N ALA A 314 8.64 -14.40 -34.43
CA ALA A 314 8.57 -13.32 -33.45
C ALA A 314 9.31 -13.67 -32.15
N PRO A 315 9.88 -12.67 -31.44
CA PRO A 315 10.49 -12.87 -30.14
C PRO A 315 9.50 -13.43 -29.09
N GLU A 316 9.83 -14.58 -28.49
CA GLU A 316 9.07 -15.14 -27.35
C GLU A 316 9.65 -14.77 -25.97
N SER A 317 10.72 -13.97 -25.93
CA SER A 317 11.29 -13.41 -24.70
C SER A 317 11.15 -11.88 -24.63
N LYS A 318 10.88 -11.37 -23.42
CA LYS A 318 10.71 -9.92 -23.19
C LYS A 318 11.97 -9.12 -23.52
N GLU A 319 13.15 -9.66 -23.26
CA GLU A 319 14.41 -8.95 -23.50
C GLU A 319 14.71 -8.82 -25.00
N VAL A 320 14.45 -9.88 -25.78
CA VAL A 320 14.60 -9.82 -27.25
C VAL A 320 13.53 -8.90 -27.87
N LEU A 321 12.28 -8.96 -27.37
CA LEU A 321 11.23 -8.04 -27.81
C LEU A 321 11.60 -6.57 -27.56
N LYS A 322 12.12 -6.22 -26.38
CA LYS A 322 12.56 -4.86 -26.06
C LYS A 322 13.63 -4.37 -27.03
N LYS A 323 14.64 -5.19 -27.33
CA LYS A 323 15.69 -4.87 -28.31
C LYS A 323 15.09 -4.63 -29.70
N GLN A 324 14.14 -5.46 -30.12
CA GLN A 324 13.45 -5.30 -31.40
C GLN A 324 12.64 -4.00 -31.47
N ARG A 325 11.77 -3.73 -30.49
CA ARG A 325 10.95 -2.52 -30.45
C ARG A 325 11.78 -1.24 -30.30
N ASN A 326 12.89 -1.30 -29.56
CA ASN A 326 13.87 -0.21 -29.50
C ASN A 326 14.46 0.11 -30.88
N ARG A 327 14.86 -0.91 -31.67
CA ARG A 327 15.34 -0.73 -33.04
C ARG A 327 14.27 -0.08 -33.92
N TRP A 328 13.04 -0.58 -33.88
CA TRP A 328 11.94 -0.05 -34.70
C TRP A 328 11.65 1.42 -34.36
N MET A 329 11.66 1.77 -33.08
CA MET A 329 11.52 3.16 -32.64
C MET A 329 12.68 4.02 -33.18
N ARG A 330 13.93 3.61 -32.98
CA ARG A 330 15.10 4.36 -33.48
C ARG A 330 15.07 4.55 -35.00
N GLY A 331 14.76 3.51 -35.77
CA GLY A 331 14.66 3.59 -37.23
C GLY A 331 13.54 4.54 -37.69
N THR A 332 12.41 4.53 -36.99
CA THR A 332 11.30 5.49 -37.21
C THR A 332 11.76 6.91 -36.93
N MET A 333 12.45 7.14 -35.80
CA MET A 333 12.97 8.44 -35.41
C MET A 333 14.00 8.98 -36.39
N GLU A 334 14.99 8.17 -36.77
CA GLU A 334 16.03 8.49 -37.75
C GLU A 334 15.40 8.91 -39.08
N THR A 335 14.47 8.11 -39.60
CA THR A 335 13.80 8.37 -40.88
C THR A 335 13.02 9.68 -40.85
N LEU A 336 12.13 9.85 -39.87
CA LEU A 336 11.29 11.06 -39.78
C LEU A 336 12.14 12.31 -39.56
N TRP A 337 13.19 12.23 -38.75
CA TRP A 337 14.07 13.36 -38.49
C TRP A 337 14.95 13.72 -39.68
N LYS A 338 15.47 12.73 -40.40
CA LYS A 338 16.25 12.92 -41.64
C LYS A 338 15.40 13.60 -42.72
N HIS A 339 14.12 13.22 -42.82
CA HIS A 339 13.17 13.74 -43.80
C HIS A 339 12.25 14.88 -43.29
N ARG A 340 12.53 15.45 -42.11
CA ARG A 340 11.67 16.45 -41.44
C ARG A 340 11.29 17.68 -42.29
N ARG A 341 12.12 18.06 -43.28
CA ARG A 341 11.83 19.18 -44.20
C ARG A 341 10.64 18.91 -45.14
N MET A 342 10.24 17.66 -45.28
CA MET A 342 9.04 17.27 -46.04
C MET A 342 7.76 17.40 -45.20
N MET A 343 7.87 17.36 -43.89
CA MET A 343 6.73 17.41 -42.97
C MET A 343 6.11 18.82 -43.01
N PHE A 344 4.78 18.88 -43.16
CA PHE A 344 4.00 20.11 -43.38
C PHE A 344 4.40 20.92 -44.61
N ASN A 345 5.09 20.29 -45.56
CA ASN A 345 5.46 20.95 -46.80
C ASN A 345 4.49 20.53 -47.92
N PRO A 346 3.67 21.46 -48.44
CA PRO A 346 2.65 21.14 -49.45
C PRO A 346 3.25 20.67 -50.78
N LYS A 347 4.55 20.92 -51.04
CA LYS A 347 5.25 20.42 -52.23
C LYS A 347 5.23 18.89 -52.33
N TYR A 348 5.14 18.20 -51.19
CA TYR A 348 5.13 16.74 -51.12
C TYR A 348 3.70 16.17 -50.93
N GLY A 349 2.67 16.96 -51.24
CA GLY A 349 1.27 16.51 -51.24
C GLY A 349 0.82 15.80 -49.96
N LYS A 350 0.13 14.67 -50.10
CA LYS A 350 -0.36 13.86 -48.96
C LYS A 350 0.76 13.28 -48.11
N LEU A 351 1.92 12.99 -48.69
CA LEU A 351 3.08 12.48 -47.97
C LEU A 351 3.56 13.52 -46.94
N GLY A 352 3.74 14.77 -47.36
CA GLY A 352 4.21 15.85 -46.50
C GLY A 352 3.14 16.40 -45.54
N MET A 353 1.89 16.49 -45.99
CA MET A 353 0.81 17.15 -45.23
C MET A 353 0.00 16.23 -44.32
N VAL A 354 -0.02 14.92 -44.56
CA VAL A 354 -0.88 13.98 -43.81
C VAL A 354 -0.06 12.81 -43.24
N SER A 355 0.69 12.11 -44.08
CA SER A 355 1.39 10.89 -43.67
C SER A 355 2.51 11.19 -42.67
N LEU A 356 3.51 12.01 -43.04
CA LEU A 356 4.63 12.31 -42.13
C LEU A 356 4.17 12.95 -40.81
N PRO A 357 3.22 13.91 -40.77
CA PRO A 357 2.67 14.42 -39.52
C PRO A 357 2.01 13.34 -38.64
N TYR A 358 1.23 12.43 -39.22
CA TYR A 358 0.63 11.32 -38.45
C TYR A 358 1.72 10.47 -37.78
N TRP A 359 2.71 10.04 -38.56
CA TRP A 359 3.81 9.22 -38.04
C TRP A 359 4.63 9.96 -36.98
N PHE A 360 4.74 11.29 -37.08
CA PHE A 360 5.41 12.10 -36.08
C PHE A 360 4.62 12.21 -34.77
N PHE A 361 3.32 12.52 -34.78
CA PHE A 361 2.57 12.71 -33.54
C PHE A 361 2.17 11.40 -32.85
N PHE A 362 1.83 10.36 -33.60
CA PHE A 362 1.23 9.16 -33.04
C PHE A 362 2.21 8.00 -32.90
N GLU A 363 3.16 7.84 -33.83
CA GLU A 363 4.14 6.73 -33.78
C GLU A 363 5.46 7.18 -33.12
N PHE A 364 5.98 8.36 -33.50
CA PHE A 364 7.19 8.92 -32.89
C PHE A 364 6.90 9.46 -31.48
N LEU A 365 5.98 10.43 -31.31
CA LEU A 365 5.73 11.03 -29.98
C LEU A 365 4.87 10.16 -29.05
N GLY A 366 4.12 9.19 -29.58
CA GLY A 366 3.15 8.40 -28.82
C GLY A 366 3.71 7.79 -27.53
N PRO A 367 4.81 7.01 -27.57
CA PRO A 367 5.35 6.40 -26.36
C PRO A 367 5.85 7.40 -25.30
N LEU A 368 6.27 8.60 -25.69
CA LEU A 368 6.61 9.66 -24.73
C LEU A 368 5.37 10.25 -24.06
N ILE A 369 4.33 10.54 -24.85
CA ILE A 369 3.07 11.10 -24.34
C ILE A 369 2.43 10.11 -23.36
N GLU A 370 2.40 8.82 -23.70
CA GLU A 370 1.89 7.77 -22.82
C GLU A 370 2.72 7.61 -21.55
N PHE A 371 4.05 7.66 -21.67
CA PHE A 371 4.95 7.61 -20.50
C PHE A 371 4.76 8.81 -19.57
N LEU A 372 4.64 10.02 -20.14
CA LEU A 372 4.31 11.23 -19.39
C LEU A 372 2.94 11.12 -18.72
N GLY A 373 1.97 10.47 -19.36
CA GLY A 373 0.65 10.17 -18.77
C GLY A 373 0.76 9.39 -17.47
N TYR A 374 1.63 8.38 -17.39
CA TYR A 374 1.89 7.66 -16.14
C TYR A 374 2.50 8.57 -15.07
N ILE A 375 3.47 9.42 -15.43
CA ILE A 375 4.10 10.36 -14.49
C ILE A 375 3.05 11.35 -13.95
N VAL A 376 2.27 11.96 -14.83
CA VAL A 376 1.20 12.90 -14.48
C VAL A 376 0.16 12.23 -13.59
N PHE A 377 -0.25 10.99 -13.91
CA PHE A 377 -1.16 10.22 -13.07
C PHE A 377 -0.62 10.06 -11.64
N PHE A 378 0.65 9.65 -11.47
CA PHE A 378 1.24 9.51 -10.14
C PHE A 378 1.34 10.86 -9.42
N ILE A 379 1.73 11.93 -10.11
CA ILE A 379 1.76 13.28 -9.52
C ILE A 379 0.36 13.66 -9.02
N PHE A 380 -0.69 13.49 -9.83
CA PHE A 380 -2.06 13.82 -9.44
C PHE A 380 -2.57 12.91 -8.32
N LEU A 381 -2.16 11.64 -8.31
CA LEU A 381 -2.49 10.69 -7.25
C LEU A 381 -1.87 11.12 -5.91
N PHE A 382 -0.59 11.49 -5.91
CA PHE A 382 0.11 11.96 -4.71
C PHE A 382 -0.42 13.30 -4.21
N LEU A 383 -0.88 14.16 -5.11
CA LEU A 383 -1.52 15.43 -4.76
C LEU A 383 -2.99 15.28 -4.33
N GLY A 384 -3.61 14.11 -4.50
CA GLY A 384 -5.01 13.87 -4.14
C GLY A 384 -6.03 14.61 -5.03
N ILE A 385 -5.63 15.06 -6.22
CA ILE A 385 -6.45 15.89 -7.12
C ILE A 385 -7.10 15.10 -8.28
N ILE A 386 -7.09 13.77 -8.21
CA ILE A 386 -7.73 12.91 -9.21
C ILE A 386 -9.26 12.96 -9.02
N ASN A 387 -9.97 13.38 -10.06
CA ASN A 387 -11.40 13.11 -10.17
C ASN A 387 -11.61 11.64 -10.56
N TRP A 388 -11.86 10.79 -9.57
CA TRP A 388 -11.97 9.34 -9.76
C TRP A 388 -13.10 8.93 -10.71
N SER A 389 -14.25 9.60 -10.66
CA SER A 389 -15.37 9.31 -11.56
C SER A 389 -14.99 9.57 -13.02
N PHE A 390 -14.42 10.74 -13.31
CA PHE A 390 -13.96 11.09 -14.65
C PHE A 390 -12.83 10.17 -15.12
N PHE A 391 -11.84 9.92 -14.26
CA PHE A 391 -10.72 9.02 -14.56
C PHE A 391 -11.22 7.61 -14.92
N LEU A 392 -12.09 7.01 -14.10
CA LEU A 392 -12.60 5.66 -14.33
C LEU A 392 -13.42 5.56 -15.63
N ILE A 393 -14.25 6.57 -15.93
CA ILE A 393 -15.03 6.62 -17.17
C ILE A 393 -14.10 6.74 -18.38
N LEU A 394 -13.14 7.67 -18.36
CA LEU A 394 -12.22 7.87 -19.47
C LEU A 394 -11.31 6.65 -19.67
N PHE A 395 -10.82 6.06 -18.58
CA PHE A 395 -10.02 4.84 -18.60
C PHE A 395 -10.80 3.66 -19.20
N ALA A 396 -12.06 3.46 -18.77
CA ALA A 396 -12.93 2.44 -19.33
C ALA A 396 -13.22 2.69 -20.82
N LEU A 397 -13.44 3.94 -21.23
CA LEU A 397 -13.66 4.32 -22.61
C LEU A 397 -12.45 4.00 -23.51
N VAL A 398 -11.24 4.36 -23.07
CA VAL A 398 -10.00 4.10 -23.81
C VAL A 398 -9.75 2.59 -23.94
N LEU A 399 -9.92 1.84 -22.85
CA LEU A 399 -9.79 0.38 -22.88
C LEU A 399 -10.83 -0.27 -23.80
N ALA A 400 -12.10 0.15 -23.70
CA ALA A 400 -13.17 -0.35 -24.55
C ALA A 400 -12.90 -0.05 -26.03
N ALA A 401 -12.43 1.16 -26.36
CA ALA A 401 -12.08 1.55 -27.72
C ALA A 401 -10.92 0.70 -28.27
N GLY A 402 -9.85 0.50 -27.51
CA GLY A 402 -8.71 -0.34 -27.92
C GLY A 402 -9.09 -1.82 -28.11
N PHE A 403 -9.95 -2.33 -27.23
CA PHE A 403 -10.50 -3.68 -27.32
C PHE A 403 -11.38 -3.84 -28.57
N LEU A 404 -12.31 -2.90 -28.82
CA LEU A 404 -13.17 -2.91 -29.99
C LEU A 404 -12.37 -2.79 -31.29
N PHE A 405 -11.34 -1.94 -31.33
CA PHE A 405 -10.45 -1.82 -32.48
C PHE A 405 -9.71 -3.13 -32.78
N SER A 406 -9.28 -3.85 -31.74
CA SER A 406 -8.62 -5.15 -31.88
C SER A 406 -9.59 -6.23 -32.37
N ILE A 407 -10.81 -6.29 -31.81
CA ILE A 407 -11.86 -7.20 -32.32
C ILE A 407 -12.17 -6.90 -33.78
N TYR A 408 -12.33 -5.63 -34.12
CA TYR A 408 -12.57 -5.21 -35.50
C TYR A 408 -11.45 -5.68 -36.43
N GLY A 409 -10.18 -5.55 -36.03
CA GLY A 409 -9.05 -6.09 -36.78
C GLY A 409 -9.15 -7.60 -37.03
N ILE A 410 -9.50 -8.38 -36.01
CA ILE A 410 -9.70 -9.83 -36.13
C ILE A 410 -10.87 -10.14 -37.08
N LEU A 411 -11.96 -9.36 -37.03
CA LEU A 411 -13.11 -9.56 -37.92
C LEU A 411 -12.78 -9.23 -39.38
N VAL A 412 -12.06 -8.14 -39.64
CA VAL A 412 -11.60 -7.80 -41.00
C VAL A 412 -10.66 -8.89 -41.54
N ASP A 413 -9.77 -9.40 -40.69
CA ASP A 413 -8.87 -10.52 -41.00
C ASP A 413 -9.63 -11.78 -41.44
N LEU A 414 -10.70 -12.12 -40.71
CA LEU A 414 -11.61 -13.22 -41.03
C LEU A 414 -12.34 -13.02 -42.37
N VAL A 415 -12.84 -11.80 -42.64
CA VAL A 415 -13.52 -11.46 -43.91
C VAL A 415 -12.58 -11.63 -45.11
N SER A 416 -11.29 -11.36 -44.90
CA SER A 416 -10.25 -11.55 -45.90
C SER A 416 -9.79 -13.01 -46.08
N HIS A 417 -10.31 -13.97 -45.28
CA HIS A 417 -9.92 -15.40 -45.24
C HIS A 417 -8.42 -15.64 -44.95
N GLN A 418 -7.80 -14.74 -44.17
CA GLN A 418 -6.35 -14.63 -44.07
C GLN A 418 -5.77 -15.47 -42.92
N VAL A 419 -5.96 -16.79 -42.94
CA VAL A 419 -5.17 -17.79 -42.17
C VAL A 419 -5.79 -18.34 -40.86
N TYR A 420 -6.07 -17.54 -39.83
CA TYR A 420 -6.46 -18.08 -38.51
C TYR A 420 -7.96 -18.45 -38.45
N ALA A 421 -8.35 -19.53 -39.12
CA ALA A 421 -9.75 -19.91 -39.29
C ALA A 421 -10.34 -20.78 -38.15
N LYS A 422 -9.52 -21.26 -37.21
CA LYS A 422 -9.97 -22.16 -36.13
C LYS A 422 -10.74 -21.35 -35.07
N ARG A 423 -11.95 -21.82 -34.67
CA ARG A 423 -12.78 -21.16 -33.62
C ARG A 423 -12.02 -20.92 -32.32
N LYS A 424 -11.14 -21.85 -31.92
CA LYS A 424 -10.31 -21.74 -30.71
C LYS A 424 -9.33 -20.57 -30.79
N ASP A 425 -8.76 -20.32 -31.97
CA ASP A 425 -7.78 -19.25 -32.18
C ASP A 425 -8.46 -17.88 -32.10
N PHE A 426 -9.67 -17.77 -32.62
CA PHE A 426 -10.49 -16.57 -32.51
C PHE A 426 -10.78 -16.19 -31.04
N ILE A 427 -11.27 -17.14 -30.24
CA ILE A 427 -11.52 -16.91 -28.81
C ILE A 427 -10.23 -16.54 -28.07
N ALA A 428 -9.13 -17.22 -28.41
CA ALA A 428 -7.83 -16.93 -27.82
C ALA A 428 -7.32 -15.52 -28.17
N LEU A 429 -7.54 -15.04 -29.40
CA LEU A 429 -7.17 -13.68 -29.83
C LEU A 429 -8.04 -12.61 -29.15
N ILE A 430 -9.35 -12.84 -28.98
CA ILE A 430 -10.23 -11.94 -28.20
C ILE A 430 -9.75 -11.83 -26.76
N GLY A 431 -9.49 -12.97 -26.09
CA GLY A 431 -8.93 -12.95 -24.73
C GLY A 431 -7.58 -12.24 -24.66
N THR A 432 -6.78 -12.34 -25.72
CA THR A 432 -5.49 -11.63 -25.81
C THR A 432 -5.68 -10.12 -25.96
N ALA A 433 -6.64 -9.68 -26.77
CA ALA A 433 -6.96 -8.26 -26.93
C ALA A 433 -7.37 -7.59 -25.62
N LEU A 434 -8.05 -8.32 -24.73
CA LEU A 434 -8.41 -7.82 -23.40
C LEU A 434 -7.18 -7.68 -22.47
N LEU A 435 -6.22 -8.60 -22.57
CA LEU A 435 -5.03 -8.63 -21.70
C LEU A 435 -3.87 -7.77 -22.20
N GLU A 436 -3.84 -7.46 -23.50
CA GLU A 436 -2.77 -6.74 -24.17
C GLU A 436 -2.44 -5.37 -23.53
N PRO A 437 -3.42 -4.51 -23.20
CA PRO A 437 -3.16 -3.20 -22.61
C PRO A 437 -2.47 -3.27 -21.24
N PHE A 438 -2.67 -4.36 -20.50
CA PHE A 438 -2.16 -4.52 -19.14
C PHE A 438 -0.80 -5.22 -19.08
N TYR A 439 -0.47 -6.03 -20.09
CA TYR A 439 0.74 -6.87 -20.08
C TYR A 439 1.75 -6.48 -21.15
N PHE A 440 1.33 -6.36 -22.41
CA PHE A 440 2.22 -6.19 -23.55
C PHE A 440 2.48 -4.73 -23.84
N HIS A 441 1.43 -3.91 -23.85
CA HIS A 441 1.52 -2.49 -24.17
C HIS A 441 2.52 -1.73 -23.28
N PRO A 442 2.56 -1.92 -21.93
CA PRO A 442 3.56 -1.26 -21.09
C PRO A 442 5.00 -1.66 -21.41
N ILE A 443 5.22 -2.89 -21.92
CA ILE A 443 6.55 -3.36 -22.34
C ILE A 443 6.97 -2.63 -23.61
N VAL A 444 6.06 -2.46 -24.57
CA VAL A 444 6.31 -1.75 -25.83
C VAL A 444 6.55 -0.27 -25.59
N VAL A 445 5.72 0.40 -24.77
CA VAL A 445 5.91 1.81 -24.38
C VAL A 445 7.28 2.01 -23.74
N ARG A 446 7.64 1.16 -22.77
CA ARG A 446 8.97 1.22 -22.13
C ARG A 446 10.10 1.01 -23.14
N ALA A 447 9.95 0.08 -24.07
CA ALA A 447 10.95 -0.15 -25.12
C ALA A 447 11.07 1.05 -26.07
N GLY A 448 9.95 1.70 -26.41
CA GLY A 448 9.90 2.94 -27.19
C GLY A 448 10.62 4.10 -26.49
N VAL A 449 10.32 4.36 -25.22
CA VAL A 449 11.04 5.37 -24.40
C VAL A 449 12.53 5.06 -24.31
N SER A 450 12.90 3.78 -24.17
CA SER A 450 14.31 3.37 -24.18
C SER A 450 14.97 3.66 -25.53
N GLY A 451 14.25 3.44 -26.64
CA GLY A 451 14.67 3.81 -27.99
C GLY A 451 14.94 5.31 -28.16
N PHE A 452 14.10 6.15 -27.57
CA PHE A 452 14.34 7.61 -27.50
C PHE A 452 15.66 7.93 -26.81
N VAL A 453 15.90 7.35 -25.64
CA VAL A 453 17.14 7.56 -24.88
C VAL A 453 18.36 7.11 -25.69
N ASP A 454 18.29 5.95 -26.34
CA ASP A 454 19.41 5.39 -27.09
C ASP A 454 19.71 6.17 -28.39
N TYR A 455 18.67 6.71 -29.05
CA TYR A 455 18.83 7.61 -30.20
C TYR A 455 19.67 8.83 -29.83
N PHE A 456 19.35 9.52 -28.73
CA PHE A 456 20.11 10.70 -28.28
C PHE A 456 21.50 10.36 -27.75
N LYS A 457 21.73 9.12 -27.29
CA LYS A 457 23.05 8.62 -26.88
C LYS A 457 23.95 8.19 -28.05
N LYS A 458 23.49 8.28 -29.31
CA LYS A 458 24.23 7.84 -30.52
C LYS A 458 24.73 6.39 -30.45
N SER A 459 23.97 5.50 -29.82
CA SER A 459 24.30 4.07 -29.81
C SER A 459 23.97 3.47 -31.19
N HIS A 460 24.99 3.19 -32.00
CA HIS A 460 24.82 2.62 -33.35
C HIS A 460 24.96 1.09 -33.40
N ALA A 461 25.27 0.43 -32.28
CA ALA A 461 25.55 -1.01 -32.25
C ALA A 461 24.26 -1.85 -32.10
N TRP A 462 24.21 -2.96 -32.86
CA TRP A 462 23.25 -4.03 -32.70
C TRP A 462 23.80 -5.07 -31.71
N GLY A 463 23.04 -5.40 -30.66
CA GLY A 463 23.40 -6.51 -29.76
C GLY A 463 22.88 -7.84 -30.31
N GLU A 464 23.63 -8.93 -30.11
CA GLU A 464 23.27 -10.27 -30.60
C GLU A 464 21.84 -10.68 -30.18
N MET A 465 21.08 -11.16 -31.17
CA MET A 465 19.75 -11.75 -31.00
C MET A 465 19.90 -13.27 -30.98
N THR A 466 19.87 -13.87 -29.80
CA THR A 466 19.78 -15.32 -29.66
C THR A 466 18.34 -15.76 -29.98
N ARG A 467 18.16 -16.47 -31.09
CA ARG A 467 16.88 -17.10 -31.47
C ARG A 467 16.87 -18.56 -31.01
N GLN A 468 15.68 -19.11 -30.77
CA GLN A 468 15.58 -20.44 -30.16
C GLN A 468 15.73 -21.60 -31.16
N GLY A 469 15.55 -21.36 -32.46
CA GLY A 469 15.50 -22.44 -33.44
C GLY A 469 14.32 -23.40 -33.20
N PHE A 470 13.94 -24.17 -34.22
CA PHE A 470 12.68 -24.94 -34.21
C PHE A 470 12.65 -26.19 -33.31
N ASN A 471 13.55 -26.32 -32.31
CA ASN A 471 13.59 -27.49 -31.41
C ASN A 471 13.55 -27.11 -29.92
N GLN A 472 12.42 -27.37 -29.27
CA GLN A 472 12.23 -27.22 -27.82
C GLN A 472 12.63 -28.50 -27.07
N GLN A 473 13.84 -28.56 -26.49
CA GLN A 473 14.38 -29.78 -25.85
C GLN A 473 14.67 -29.71 -24.33
N ASN A 474 14.05 -28.81 -23.55
CA ASN A 474 14.35 -28.68 -22.11
C ASN A 474 13.24 -29.14 -21.13
N GLN A 475 12.39 -30.11 -21.48
CA GLN A 475 11.27 -30.54 -20.61
C GLN A 475 11.46 -31.83 -19.79
N ASN A 476 12.63 -32.49 -19.79
CA ASN A 476 12.78 -33.82 -19.18
C ASN A 476 13.70 -33.86 -17.94
N LEU A 477 13.30 -33.23 -16.83
CA LEU A 477 13.89 -33.49 -15.50
C LEU A 477 12.88 -34.24 -14.60
N PRO A 478 13.30 -35.29 -13.85
CA PRO A 478 12.44 -35.99 -12.90
C PRO A 478 11.85 -35.07 -11.81
N PHE A 479 10.60 -35.33 -11.39
CA PHE A 479 9.86 -34.50 -10.42
C PHE A 479 10.62 -34.23 -9.11
N THR A 480 11.31 -35.24 -8.58
CA THR A 480 12.10 -35.13 -7.33
C THR A 480 13.30 -34.17 -7.47
N GLN A 481 14.01 -34.23 -8.60
CA GLN A 481 15.12 -33.32 -8.88
C GLN A 481 14.62 -31.90 -9.16
N LYS A 482 13.45 -31.76 -9.77
CA LYS A 482 12.79 -30.47 -10.01
C LYS A 482 12.40 -29.80 -8.68
N VAL A 483 11.81 -30.55 -7.74
CA VAL A 483 11.44 -30.04 -6.41
C VAL A 483 12.68 -29.62 -5.62
N PHE A 484 13.74 -30.43 -5.60
CA PHE A 484 14.98 -30.09 -4.90
C PHE A 484 15.66 -28.84 -5.50
N ALA A 485 15.68 -28.71 -6.82
CA ALA A 485 16.21 -27.53 -7.51
C ALA A 485 15.41 -26.26 -7.15
N ILE A 486 14.07 -26.35 -7.13
CA ILE A 486 13.18 -25.25 -6.76
C ILE A 486 13.38 -24.82 -5.30
N LEU A 487 13.46 -25.78 -4.37
CA LEU A 487 13.68 -25.51 -2.94
C LEU A 487 15.06 -24.91 -2.68
N SER A 488 16.11 -25.48 -3.28
CA SER A 488 17.48 -24.96 -3.19
C SER A 488 17.59 -23.53 -3.73
N GLN A 489 16.93 -23.23 -4.85
CA GLN A 489 16.88 -21.89 -5.41
C GLN A 489 16.04 -20.92 -4.57
N GLY A 490 14.95 -21.40 -3.97
CA GLY A 490 14.14 -20.63 -3.03
C GLY A 490 14.93 -20.20 -1.80
N LEU A 491 15.65 -21.14 -1.16
CA LEU A 491 16.47 -20.89 0.03
C LEU A 491 17.61 -19.89 -0.25
N LYS A 492 18.25 -19.97 -1.43
CA LYS A 492 19.26 -18.99 -1.85
C LYS A 492 18.72 -17.56 -1.86
N LYS A 493 17.54 -17.37 -2.46
CA LYS A 493 16.91 -16.05 -2.59
C LYS A 493 16.35 -15.54 -1.27
N TRP A 494 15.79 -16.43 -0.44
CA TRP A 494 15.35 -16.08 0.91
C TRP A 494 16.50 -15.57 1.78
N GLY A 495 17.68 -16.20 1.71
CA GLY A 495 18.85 -15.78 2.48
C GLY A 495 19.19 -14.30 2.30
N ALA A 496 19.12 -13.78 1.06
CA ALA A 496 19.37 -12.37 0.79
C ALA A 496 18.31 -11.45 1.41
N PHE A 497 17.02 -11.80 1.33
CA PHE A 497 15.95 -11.04 1.99
C PHE A 497 16.08 -11.06 3.52
N ALA A 498 16.39 -12.21 4.11
CA ALA A 498 16.58 -12.36 5.55
C ALA A 498 17.76 -11.52 6.07
N THR A 499 18.87 -11.46 5.34
CA THR A 499 20.02 -10.61 5.68
C THR A 499 19.66 -9.11 5.63
N VAL A 500 18.93 -8.65 4.61
CA VAL A 500 18.50 -7.25 4.57
C VAL A 500 17.50 -6.94 5.68
N LEU A 501 16.58 -7.86 5.96
CA LEU A 501 15.58 -7.70 7.01
C LEU A 501 16.22 -7.53 8.38
N ILE A 502 17.16 -8.41 8.75
CA ILE A 502 17.83 -8.30 10.05
C ILE A 502 18.66 -7.01 10.15
N LEU A 503 19.35 -6.61 9.07
CA LEU A 503 20.14 -5.37 9.05
C LEU A 503 19.27 -4.12 9.23
N LEU A 504 18.21 -3.97 8.42
CA LEU A 504 17.32 -2.81 8.49
C LEU A 504 16.58 -2.74 9.83
N PHE A 505 16.19 -3.90 10.37
CA PHE A 505 15.55 -3.99 11.68
C PHE A 505 16.50 -3.52 12.79
N PHE A 506 17.77 -3.96 12.80
CA PHE A 506 18.73 -3.53 13.82
C PHE A 506 19.24 -2.10 13.66
N ILE A 507 19.20 -1.52 12.44
CA ILE A 507 19.36 -0.07 12.29
C ILE A 507 18.22 0.65 13.04
N GLY A 508 17.00 0.12 12.96
CA GLY A 508 15.84 0.63 13.71
C GLY A 508 16.01 0.52 15.22
N VAL A 509 16.40 -0.65 15.73
CA VAL A 509 16.69 -0.86 17.15
C VAL A 509 17.83 0.04 17.65
N GLY A 510 18.86 0.26 16.81
CA GLY A 510 19.93 1.20 17.13
C GLY A 510 19.46 2.65 17.20
N ALA A 511 18.58 3.06 16.28
CA ALA A 511 17.95 4.39 16.30
C ALA A 511 17.03 4.56 17.52
N GLU A 512 16.28 3.51 17.87
CA GLU A 512 15.43 3.45 19.07
C GLU A 512 16.26 3.67 20.34
N TRP A 513 17.37 2.94 20.50
CA TRP A 513 18.27 3.11 21.63
C TRP A 513 18.91 4.52 21.68
N ALA A 514 19.40 5.00 20.54
CA ALA A 514 19.98 6.34 20.43
C ALA A 514 18.97 7.41 20.83
N TRP A 515 17.71 7.25 20.44
CA TRP A 515 16.63 8.15 20.82
C TRP A 515 16.35 8.12 22.33
N TYR A 516 16.21 6.94 22.95
CA TYR A 516 16.02 6.84 24.41
C TYR A 516 17.14 7.48 25.21
N THR A 517 18.41 7.28 24.81
CA THR A 517 19.55 7.92 25.49
C THR A 517 19.61 9.44 25.31
N TYR A 518 18.98 9.95 24.26
CA TYR A 518 18.86 11.39 24.00
C TYR A 518 17.71 12.01 24.80
N THR A 519 16.53 11.36 24.82
CA THR A 519 15.32 11.91 25.45
C THR A 519 15.24 11.65 26.95
N VAL A 520 15.76 10.52 27.44
CA VAL A 520 15.68 10.11 28.85
C VAL A 520 17.09 10.02 29.45
N GLN A 521 17.47 11.07 30.19
CA GLN A 521 18.84 11.22 30.70
C GLN A 521 19.29 10.07 31.64
N ASP A 522 18.36 9.47 32.38
CA ASP A 522 18.65 8.46 33.39
C ASP A 522 18.95 7.06 32.77
N LEU A 523 18.77 6.88 31.45
CA LEU A 523 19.02 5.61 30.74
C LEU A 523 20.46 5.42 30.26
N LYS A 524 21.32 6.44 30.34
CA LYS A 524 22.68 6.42 29.75
C LYS A 524 23.64 5.37 30.34
N GLN A 525 23.37 4.83 31.53
CA GLN A 525 24.27 3.92 32.25
C GLN A 525 23.64 2.56 32.60
N SER A 526 22.48 2.21 32.03
CA SER A 526 21.73 1.01 32.42
C SER A 526 21.98 -0.19 31.49
N PRO A 527 21.97 -1.45 31.99
CA PRO A 527 22.05 -2.67 31.16
C PRO A 527 20.87 -2.85 30.17
N ILE A 528 19.89 -1.95 30.20
CA ILE A 528 18.70 -1.87 29.34
C ILE A 528 19.00 -2.02 27.84
N ALA A 529 20.13 -1.50 27.34
CA ALA A 529 20.48 -1.61 25.92
C ALA A 529 20.62 -3.06 25.44
N LEU A 530 21.24 -3.91 26.27
CA LEU A 530 21.44 -5.31 25.95
C LEU A 530 20.11 -6.07 25.97
N SER A 531 19.26 -5.80 26.96
CA SER A 531 17.91 -6.38 27.04
C SER A 531 17.06 -5.99 25.83
N LEU A 532 17.07 -4.72 25.43
CA LEU A 532 16.37 -4.23 24.24
C LEU A 532 16.85 -4.93 22.96
N PHE A 533 18.17 -5.09 22.81
CA PHE A 533 18.75 -5.75 21.64
C PHE A 533 18.42 -7.24 21.60
N LEU A 534 18.54 -7.95 22.73
CA LEU A 534 18.25 -9.38 22.83
C LEU A 534 16.77 -9.68 22.57
N ASP A 535 15.85 -8.93 23.17
CA ASP A 535 14.41 -9.16 22.98
C ASP A 535 14.00 -8.95 21.52
N ASN A 536 14.51 -7.89 20.90
CA ASN A 536 14.32 -7.64 19.46
C ASN A 536 15.02 -8.68 18.56
N LEU A 537 16.18 -9.22 18.96
CA LEU A 537 16.85 -10.31 18.25
C LEU A 537 16.02 -11.57 18.24
N LEU A 538 15.44 -11.94 19.38
CA LEU A 538 14.55 -13.10 19.49
C LEU A 538 13.34 -12.94 18.58
N PHE A 539 12.71 -11.76 18.62
CA PHE A 539 11.53 -11.46 17.82
C PHE A 539 11.80 -11.49 16.31
N VAL A 540 12.86 -10.83 15.84
CA VAL A 540 13.17 -10.78 14.40
C VAL A 540 13.60 -12.14 13.86
N CYS A 541 14.35 -12.94 14.63
CA CYS A 541 14.75 -14.30 14.23
C CYS A 541 13.54 -15.23 14.09
N LYS A 542 12.60 -15.22 15.05
CA LYS A 542 11.34 -15.96 14.97
C LYS A 542 10.54 -15.55 13.73
N THR A 543 10.44 -14.24 13.47
CA THR A 543 9.73 -13.70 12.31
C THR A 543 10.37 -14.12 10.98
N ILE A 544 11.69 -14.04 10.87
CA ILE A 544 12.44 -14.48 9.68
C ILE A 544 12.18 -15.96 9.38
N ALA A 545 12.11 -16.84 10.39
CA ALA A 545 11.79 -18.24 10.15
C ALA A 545 10.38 -18.44 9.57
N VAL A 546 9.37 -17.79 10.15
CA VAL A 546 7.97 -17.88 9.68
C VAL A 546 7.84 -17.36 8.24
N LEU A 547 8.37 -16.16 7.95
CA LEU A 547 8.32 -15.58 6.61
C LEU A 547 9.10 -16.44 5.59
N GLY A 548 10.21 -17.06 6.00
CA GLY A 548 11.01 -17.94 5.15
C GLY A 548 10.31 -19.23 4.76
N ILE A 549 9.52 -19.81 5.66
CA ILE A 549 8.68 -20.99 5.37
C ILE A 549 7.60 -20.61 4.34
N ILE A 550 6.88 -19.51 4.56
CA ILE A 550 5.84 -19.04 3.62
C ILE A 550 6.45 -18.71 2.25
N TYR A 551 7.59 -18.03 2.24
CA TYR A 551 8.33 -17.73 1.00
C TYR A 551 8.68 -19.01 0.24
N SER A 552 9.16 -20.05 0.94
CA SER A 552 9.56 -21.32 0.32
C SER A 552 8.36 -22.07 -0.28
N ILE A 553 7.20 -22.04 0.40
CA ILE A 553 5.93 -22.59 -0.12
C ILE A 553 5.50 -21.84 -1.38
N LEU A 554 5.45 -20.50 -1.33
CA LEU A 554 5.08 -19.68 -2.49
C LEU A 554 6.05 -19.84 -3.65
N ASN A 555 7.35 -20.01 -3.38
CA ASN A 555 8.36 -20.20 -4.42
C ASN A 555 8.18 -21.53 -5.14
N SER A 556 7.64 -22.53 -4.45
CA SER A 556 7.30 -23.83 -5.01
C SER A 556 6.11 -23.77 -5.98
N ILE A 557 5.21 -22.80 -5.79
CA ILE A 557 4.08 -22.52 -6.69
C ILE A 557 4.54 -21.62 -7.84
N LYS A 558 5.09 -20.44 -7.53
CA LYS A 558 5.55 -19.44 -8.49
C LYS A 558 6.51 -18.45 -7.85
N GLU A 559 7.75 -18.41 -8.33
CA GLU A 559 8.80 -17.53 -7.82
C GLU A 559 8.39 -16.05 -7.73
N SER A 560 7.67 -15.53 -8.73
CA SER A 560 7.25 -14.11 -8.72
C SER A 560 6.32 -13.77 -7.56
N TRP A 561 5.50 -14.73 -7.11
CA TRP A 561 4.60 -14.53 -5.97
C TRP A 561 5.39 -14.53 -4.67
N ALA A 562 6.36 -15.43 -4.51
CA ALA A 562 7.26 -15.44 -3.37
C ALA A 562 8.06 -14.12 -3.26
N LYS A 563 8.59 -13.63 -4.39
CA LYS A 563 9.29 -12.35 -4.46
C LYS A 563 8.40 -11.16 -4.08
N LEU A 564 7.19 -11.09 -4.63
CA LEU A 564 6.24 -10.02 -4.32
C LEU A 564 5.85 -10.07 -2.84
N PHE A 565 5.60 -11.28 -2.31
CA PHE A 565 5.31 -11.50 -0.90
C PHE A 565 6.46 -10.98 -0.03
N ALA A 566 7.68 -11.49 -0.19
CA ALA A 566 8.83 -11.07 0.63
C ALA A 566 9.12 -9.57 0.53
N LEU A 567 9.06 -9.00 -0.68
CA LEU A 567 9.29 -7.57 -0.88
C LEU A 567 8.25 -6.74 -0.11
N THR A 568 6.98 -7.14 -0.15
CA THR A 568 5.88 -6.40 0.50
C THR A 568 5.92 -6.61 2.02
N THR A 569 5.99 -7.85 2.49
CA THR A 569 5.91 -8.18 3.92
C THR A 569 7.14 -7.75 4.70
N CYS A 570 8.36 -7.94 4.16
CA CYS A 570 9.57 -7.48 4.83
C CYS A 570 9.64 -5.95 4.90
N THR A 571 9.22 -5.23 3.83
CA THR A 571 9.14 -3.76 3.86
C THR A 571 8.13 -3.29 4.91
N LEU A 572 6.91 -3.84 4.87
CA LEU A 572 5.85 -3.48 5.81
C LEU A 572 6.26 -3.77 7.25
N PHE A 573 6.90 -4.91 7.52
CA PHE A 573 7.36 -5.30 8.85
C PHE A 573 8.36 -4.29 9.43
N VAL A 574 9.36 -3.87 8.63
CA VAL A 574 10.33 -2.87 9.07
C VAL A 574 9.64 -1.53 9.30
N VAL A 575 8.79 -1.07 8.38
CA VAL A 575 8.05 0.20 8.54
C VAL A 575 7.19 0.19 9.81
N ILE A 576 6.46 -0.90 10.07
CA ILE A 576 5.67 -1.06 11.30
C ILE A 576 6.55 -0.97 12.54
N HIS A 577 7.72 -1.62 12.56
CA HIS A 577 8.66 -1.51 13.69
C HIS A 577 9.06 -0.05 13.98
N TYR A 578 9.42 0.73 12.95
CA TYR A 578 9.73 2.16 13.13
C TYR A 578 8.52 2.96 13.64
N LEU A 579 7.33 2.72 13.10
CA LEU A 579 6.11 3.41 13.55
C LEU A 579 5.76 3.08 15.00
N LEU A 580 5.91 1.82 15.41
CA LEU A 580 5.68 1.39 16.79
C LEU A 580 6.69 2.01 17.76
N PHE A 581 7.95 2.13 17.36
CA PHE A 581 8.97 2.86 18.11
C PHE A 581 8.60 4.34 18.27
N LEU A 582 8.25 5.03 17.19
CA LEU A 582 7.86 6.45 17.24
C LEU A 582 6.63 6.67 18.12
N TYR A 583 5.63 5.79 18.02
CA TYR A 583 4.45 5.83 18.89
C TYR A 583 4.82 5.63 20.36
N PHE A 584 5.65 4.62 20.69
CA PHE A 584 6.06 4.38 22.07
C PHE A 584 6.87 5.56 22.62
N SER A 585 7.73 6.15 21.79
CA SER A 585 8.50 7.32 22.18
C SER A 585 7.62 8.52 22.53
N GLU A 586 6.51 8.73 21.82
CA GLU A 586 5.64 9.88 22.05
C GLU A 586 4.66 9.62 23.19
N SER A 587 4.08 8.42 23.24
CA SER A 587 3.00 8.08 24.17
C SER A 587 3.48 7.43 25.47
N HIS A 588 4.74 6.99 25.55
CA HIS A 588 5.31 6.13 26.59
C HIS A 588 4.52 4.83 26.83
N ASN A 589 3.66 4.45 25.88
CA ASN A 589 2.81 3.27 25.92
C ASN A 589 3.09 2.36 24.73
N MET A 590 3.02 1.05 24.95
CA MET A 590 3.17 0.10 23.85
C MET A 590 1.84 -0.01 23.09
N LEU A 591 1.86 0.16 21.77
CA LEU A 591 0.68 -0.05 20.94
C LEU A 591 0.43 -1.54 20.75
N GLY A 592 -0.79 -1.99 21.03
CA GLY A 592 -1.20 -3.38 20.86
C GLY A 592 -2.52 -3.50 20.10
N ALA A 593 -3.36 -4.45 20.52
CA ALA A 593 -4.70 -4.68 19.97
C ALA A 593 -5.65 -3.48 20.16
N ASP A 594 -5.34 -2.54 21.05
CA ASP A 594 -6.12 -1.32 21.28
C ASP A 594 -6.44 -0.55 19.98
N LEU A 595 -5.52 -0.59 19.01
CA LEU A 595 -5.69 0.04 17.70
C LEU A 595 -6.94 -0.46 16.96
N LEU A 596 -7.33 -1.73 17.15
CA LEU A 596 -8.44 -2.36 16.44
C LEU A 596 -9.82 -1.96 16.97
N PHE A 597 -9.87 -1.28 18.12
CA PHE A 597 -11.13 -0.87 18.74
C PHE A 597 -11.54 0.56 18.39
N TYR A 598 -10.64 1.34 17.80
CA TYR A 598 -11.00 2.65 17.27
C TYR A 598 -11.63 2.51 15.88
N ASN A 599 -12.77 3.16 15.68
CA ASN A 599 -13.37 3.25 14.36
C ASN A 599 -12.64 4.27 13.47
N SER A 600 -13.00 4.35 12.19
CA SER A 600 -12.30 5.22 11.23
C SER A 600 -12.43 6.71 11.54
N ALA A 601 -13.53 7.15 12.16
CA ALA A 601 -13.73 8.54 12.57
C ALA A 601 -12.87 8.87 13.80
N GLU A 602 -12.81 7.98 14.78
CA GLU A 602 -11.96 8.11 15.96
C GLU A 602 -10.47 8.14 15.59
N MET A 603 -10.03 7.21 14.72
CA MET A 603 -8.66 7.20 14.22
C MET A 603 -8.31 8.49 13.49
N ARG A 604 -9.23 9.01 12.67
CA ARG A 604 -9.02 10.30 11.99
C ARG A 604 -8.90 11.44 13.00
N GLN A 605 -9.78 11.49 14.01
CA GLN A 605 -9.74 12.51 15.05
C GLN A 605 -8.43 12.47 15.86
N ILE A 606 -7.97 11.27 16.26
CA ILE A 606 -6.68 11.06 16.95
C ILE A 606 -5.53 11.58 16.09
N LEU A 607 -5.49 11.22 14.81
CA LEU A 607 -4.41 11.61 13.89
C LEU A 607 -4.44 13.11 13.53
N GLN A 608 -5.62 13.74 13.48
CA GLN A 608 -5.76 15.19 13.27
C GLN A 608 -5.31 15.96 14.50
N ALA A 609 -5.86 15.64 15.68
CA ALA A 609 -5.58 16.35 16.92
C ALA A 609 -4.11 16.23 17.36
N SER A 610 -3.44 15.12 17.02
CA SER A 610 -2.00 14.94 17.24
C SER A 610 -1.12 15.66 16.20
N GLY A 611 -1.68 16.18 15.10
CA GLY A 611 -0.92 16.74 13.97
C GLY A 611 -0.24 15.68 13.09
N MET A 612 -0.61 14.40 13.24
CA MET A 612 -0.04 13.31 12.45
C MET A 612 -0.47 13.37 10.97
N LEU A 613 -1.65 13.92 10.66
CA LEU A 613 -2.13 14.12 9.27
C LEU A 613 -1.53 15.36 8.59
N SER A 614 -0.20 15.51 8.61
CA SER A 614 0.50 16.60 7.92
C SER A 614 1.20 16.11 6.64
N VAL A 615 1.34 16.99 5.65
CA VAL A 615 2.09 16.70 4.41
C VAL A 615 3.51 16.25 4.72
N THR A 616 4.14 16.86 5.73
CA THR A 616 5.48 16.50 6.21
C THR A 616 5.54 15.05 6.69
N ASN A 617 4.58 14.61 7.52
CA ASN A 617 4.56 13.25 8.04
C ASN A 617 4.28 12.22 6.95
N PHE A 618 3.40 12.52 6.00
CA PHE A 618 3.20 11.67 4.83
C PHE A 618 4.46 11.55 3.97
N ALA A 619 5.19 12.66 3.75
CA ALA A 619 6.46 12.64 3.05
C ALA A 619 7.52 11.82 3.80
N LEU A 620 7.61 11.94 5.13
CA LEU A 620 8.53 11.16 5.96
C LEU A 620 8.20 9.65 5.91
N ILE A 621 6.92 9.28 5.95
CA ILE A 621 6.48 7.88 5.79
C ILE A 621 6.84 7.37 4.39
N ALA A 622 6.61 8.17 3.34
CA ALA A 622 6.98 7.79 1.98
C ALA A 622 8.50 7.61 1.82
N ILE A 623 9.30 8.48 2.44
CA ILE A 623 10.76 8.35 2.49
C ILE A 623 11.16 7.07 3.25
N LEU A 624 10.56 6.80 4.40
CA LEU A 624 10.82 5.58 5.18
C LEU A 624 10.48 4.32 4.37
N ILE A 625 9.34 4.31 3.66
CA ILE A 625 8.95 3.22 2.76
C ILE A 625 9.97 3.09 1.63
N ALA A 626 10.41 4.18 1.00
CA ALA A 626 11.40 4.13 -0.07
C ALA A 626 12.77 3.62 0.41
N LEU A 627 13.23 4.07 1.58
CA LEU A 627 14.49 3.67 2.21
C LEU A 627 14.49 2.21 2.67
N THR A 628 13.34 1.67 3.08
CA THR A 628 13.19 0.26 3.46
C THR A 628 12.97 -0.65 2.24
N PHE A 629 12.17 -0.20 1.27
CA PHE A 629 11.87 -0.94 0.04
C PHE A 629 13.10 -1.09 -0.87
N THR A 630 13.91 -0.03 -1.02
CA THR A 630 15.04 -0.03 -1.97
C THR A 630 16.05 -1.14 -1.69
N PRO A 631 16.53 -1.36 -0.44
CA PRO A 631 17.40 -2.49 -0.11
C PRO A 631 16.79 -3.86 -0.41
N PHE A 632 15.50 -4.08 -0.12
CA PHE A 632 14.82 -5.34 -0.45
C PHE A 632 14.65 -5.54 -1.95
N TRP A 633 14.37 -4.47 -2.69
CA TRP A 633 14.33 -4.51 -4.14
C TRP A 633 15.71 -4.81 -4.74
N MET A 634 16.78 -4.23 -4.17
CA MET A 634 18.16 -4.54 -4.53
C MET A 634 18.50 -5.99 -4.22
N SER A 635 18.16 -6.52 -3.02
CA SER A 635 18.44 -7.92 -2.67
C SER A 635 17.71 -8.92 -3.57
N SER A 636 16.56 -8.54 -4.12
CA SER A 636 15.85 -9.34 -5.13
C SER A 636 16.62 -9.48 -6.47
N LYS A 637 17.65 -8.64 -6.67
CA LYS A 637 18.49 -8.56 -7.88
C LYS A 637 19.95 -8.95 -7.68
N THR A 638 20.42 -9.10 -6.44
CA THR A 638 21.85 -9.36 -6.14
C THR A 638 22.30 -10.80 -6.41
N TRP A 639 23.60 -10.98 -6.65
CA TRP A 639 24.27 -12.28 -6.84
C TRP A 639 24.69 -13.02 -5.54
N PHE A 640 24.40 -12.46 -4.36
CA PHE A 640 24.72 -13.10 -3.07
C PHE A 640 23.73 -14.25 -2.80
N GLU A 641 24.05 -15.45 -3.29
CA GLU A 641 23.15 -16.61 -3.32
C GLU A 641 23.68 -17.81 -2.51
N SER A 642 23.63 -17.72 -1.18
CA SER A 642 23.98 -18.87 -0.31
C SER A 642 22.73 -19.54 0.26
N LYS A 643 22.49 -20.79 -0.15
CA LYS A 643 21.43 -21.64 0.42
C LYS A 643 21.62 -21.88 1.92
N TYR A 644 22.88 -21.88 2.38
CA TYR A 644 23.22 -22.12 3.78
C TYR A 644 22.80 -20.96 4.68
N VAL A 645 22.85 -19.72 4.18
CA VAL A 645 22.40 -18.53 4.91
C VAL A 645 20.89 -18.58 5.11
N GLY A 646 20.12 -18.87 4.05
CA GLY A 646 18.67 -19.02 4.15
C GLY A 646 18.24 -20.15 5.09
N LEU A 647 18.97 -21.27 5.05
CA LEU A 647 18.70 -22.43 5.91
C LEU A 647 19.10 -22.16 7.38
N ALA A 648 20.19 -21.45 7.62
CA ALA A 648 20.62 -21.04 8.96
C ALA A 648 19.60 -20.09 9.62
N PHE A 649 19.11 -19.08 8.90
CA PHE A 649 18.11 -18.16 9.44
C PHE A 649 16.79 -18.86 9.82
N ILE A 650 16.31 -19.77 8.97
CA ILE A 650 15.11 -20.57 9.29
C ILE A 650 15.39 -21.51 10.48
N GLY A 651 16.54 -22.20 10.47
CA GLY A 651 16.93 -23.12 11.54
C GLY A 651 17.07 -22.45 12.90
N ILE A 652 17.79 -21.32 12.97
CA ILE A 652 17.98 -20.54 14.21
C ILE A 652 16.63 -20.04 14.73
N GLY A 653 15.79 -19.47 13.87
CA GLY A 653 14.47 -18.99 14.29
C GLY A 653 13.57 -20.11 14.83
N LEU A 654 13.58 -21.30 14.20
CA LEU A 654 12.84 -22.47 14.68
C LEU A 654 13.34 -22.98 16.03
N VAL A 655 14.66 -23.00 16.26
CA VAL A 655 15.23 -23.36 17.57
C VAL A 655 14.80 -22.37 18.65
N LEU A 656 14.76 -21.07 18.34
CA LEU A 656 14.32 -20.03 19.27
C LEU A 656 12.82 -20.09 19.61
N PHE A 657 11.99 -20.77 18.81
CA PHE A 657 10.60 -21.05 19.20
C PHE A 657 10.50 -22.09 20.33
N ILE A 658 11.50 -22.97 20.48
CA ILE A 658 11.51 -24.05 21.47
C ILE A 658 12.10 -23.58 22.81
N ILE A 659 13.05 -22.65 22.76
CA ILE A 659 13.70 -22.12 23.96
C ILE A 659 12.75 -21.12 24.67
N PRO A 660 12.43 -21.33 25.96
CA PRO A 660 11.64 -20.37 26.72
C PRO A 660 12.31 -18.98 26.71
N SER A 661 11.53 -17.93 26.45
CA SER A 661 12.02 -16.54 26.41
C SER A 661 12.72 -16.14 27.70
N ASP A 662 12.24 -16.65 28.84
CA ASP A 662 12.68 -16.28 30.19
C ASP A 662 14.12 -16.74 30.48
N LEU A 663 14.61 -17.77 29.76
CA LEU A 663 16.01 -18.24 29.85
C LEU A 663 17.00 -17.31 29.13
N LEU A 664 16.51 -16.45 28.22
CA LEU A 664 17.32 -15.55 27.38
C LEU A 664 17.19 -14.08 27.81
N GLN A 665 16.28 -13.77 28.74
CA GLN A 665 16.13 -12.44 29.30
C GLN A 665 17.15 -12.20 30.42
N VAL A 666 17.86 -11.07 30.34
CA VAL A 666 18.73 -10.60 31.41
C VAL A 666 17.84 -10.17 32.58
N GLN A 667 17.97 -10.85 33.73
CA GLN A 667 17.32 -10.42 34.98
C GLN A 667 17.90 -9.06 35.36
N ASN A 668 17.17 -7.99 35.06
CA ASN A 668 17.50 -6.67 35.57
C ASN A 668 17.01 -6.59 37.01
N GLU A 669 17.94 -6.43 37.94
CA GLU A 669 17.61 -6.20 39.34
C GLU A 669 16.76 -4.93 39.46
N THR A 670 15.61 -5.12 40.10
CA THR A 670 14.75 -4.17 40.82
C THR A 670 15.24 -2.72 40.87
N HIS A 671 14.37 -1.77 40.47
CA HIS A 671 14.47 -0.30 40.48
C HIS A 671 14.53 0.39 39.09
N ALA A 672 13.80 -0.14 38.10
CA ALA A 672 13.55 0.56 36.84
C ALA A 672 12.12 1.15 36.85
N ASN A 673 11.95 2.41 36.43
CA ASN A 673 10.65 3.05 36.31
C ASN A 673 9.78 2.40 35.18
N ASP A 674 8.45 2.65 35.14
CA ASP A 674 7.51 2.00 34.19
C ASP A 674 7.97 2.19 32.73
N PHE A 675 8.52 3.37 32.41
CA PHE A 675 9.09 3.63 31.09
C PHE A 675 10.24 2.68 30.76
N SER A 676 11.21 2.52 31.66
CA SER A 676 12.41 1.70 31.45
C SER A 676 12.08 0.22 31.25
N GLU A 677 11.10 -0.31 32.00
CA GLU A 677 10.62 -1.68 31.84
C GLU A 677 9.93 -1.92 30.50
N ASN A 678 9.19 -0.95 29.98
CA ASN A 678 8.58 -1.06 28.65
C ASN A 678 9.57 -0.72 27.53
N ALA A 679 10.57 0.12 27.81
CA ALA A 679 11.61 0.49 26.87
C ALA A 679 12.51 -0.69 26.50
N VAL A 680 12.71 -1.69 27.36
CA VAL A 680 13.46 -2.92 27.01
C VAL A 680 12.68 -3.91 26.14
N LYS A 681 11.34 -3.85 26.12
CA LYS A 681 10.52 -4.82 25.39
C LYS A 681 10.52 -4.51 23.89
N SER A 682 10.50 -5.55 23.06
CA SER A 682 10.29 -5.40 21.62
C SER A 682 8.85 -4.96 21.35
N LYS A 683 8.71 -3.75 20.81
CA LYS A 683 7.40 -3.16 20.48
C LYS A 683 6.73 -3.96 19.37
N GLY A 684 7.52 -4.52 18.45
CA GLY A 684 7.05 -5.46 17.45
C GLY A 684 6.49 -6.73 18.10
N ALA A 685 7.24 -7.38 18.98
CA ALA A 685 6.76 -8.59 19.67
C ALA A 685 5.46 -8.32 20.43
N TYR A 686 5.42 -7.23 21.20
CA TYR A 686 4.22 -6.82 21.93
C TYR A 686 3.03 -6.57 21.00
N PHE A 687 3.21 -5.83 19.91
CA PHE A 687 2.14 -5.54 18.96
C PHE A 687 1.59 -6.82 18.32
N PHE A 688 2.44 -7.72 17.82
CA PHE A 688 1.98 -8.94 17.18
C PHE A 688 1.37 -9.93 18.19
N ASN A 689 1.97 -10.11 19.36
CA ASN A 689 1.44 -11.01 20.39
C ASN A 689 0.11 -10.50 20.93
N SER A 690 -0.01 -9.22 21.28
CA SER A 690 -1.29 -8.65 21.77
C SER A 690 -2.42 -8.76 20.74
N ASN A 691 -2.12 -8.60 19.45
CA ASN A 691 -3.11 -8.80 18.38
C ASN A 691 -3.46 -10.28 18.19
N LEU A 692 -2.50 -11.19 18.29
CA LEU A 692 -2.73 -12.63 18.24
C LEU A 692 -3.56 -13.09 19.45
N ASP A 693 -3.23 -12.65 20.65
CA ASP A 693 -3.96 -12.95 21.88
C ASP A 693 -5.39 -12.42 21.81
N ASN A 694 -5.58 -11.20 21.30
CA ASN A 694 -6.91 -10.66 21.04
C ASN A 694 -7.70 -11.53 20.04
N TYR A 695 -7.07 -11.97 18.94
CA TYR A 695 -7.70 -12.87 17.98
C TYR A 695 -8.07 -14.21 18.61
N LEU A 696 -7.14 -14.86 19.33
CA LEU A 696 -7.39 -16.11 20.04
C LEU A 696 -8.49 -15.96 21.10
N SER A 697 -8.55 -14.83 21.80
CA SER A 697 -9.63 -14.54 22.77
C SER A 697 -11.02 -14.41 22.13
N ASN A 698 -11.10 -14.12 20.83
CA ASN A 698 -12.35 -14.11 20.06
C ASN A 698 -12.69 -15.50 19.49
N HIS A 699 -11.74 -16.43 19.51
CA HIS A 699 -11.81 -17.76 18.90
C HIS A 699 -11.35 -18.84 19.88
N PRO A 700 -12.05 -19.03 21.02
CA PRO A 700 -11.68 -20.00 22.04
C PRO A 700 -11.56 -21.44 21.50
N GLU A 701 -12.26 -21.77 20.41
CA GLU A 701 -12.15 -23.05 19.69
C GLU A 701 -10.74 -23.33 19.14
N ILE A 702 -9.99 -22.29 18.78
CA ILE A 702 -8.60 -22.41 18.31
C ILE A 702 -7.68 -22.66 19.50
N THR A 703 -7.89 -21.95 20.60
CA THR A 703 -7.11 -22.14 21.83
C THR A 703 -7.31 -23.53 22.43
N GLU A 704 -8.52 -24.09 22.34
CA GLU A 704 -8.82 -25.47 22.76
C GLU A 704 -8.09 -26.53 21.91
N LEU A 705 -7.76 -26.21 20.66
CA LEU A 705 -7.05 -27.11 19.74
C LEU A 705 -5.54 -27.20 20.00
N PHE A 706 -4.96 -26.18 20.64
CA PHE A 706 -3.50 -26.01 20.79
C PHE A 706 -3.03 -25.73 22.23
N GLY A 707 -3.93 -25.57 23.20
CA GLY A 707 -3.61 -25.11 24.56
C GLY A 707 -3.51 -26.22 25.61
N ASP A 708 -2.59 -26.02 26.56
CA ASP A 708 -2.47 -26.80 27.80
C ASP A 708 -3.59 -26.39 28.78
N SER A 709 -4.36 -27.35 29.27
CA SER A 709 -5.62 -27.18 30.02
C SER A 709 -5.48 -26.59 31.44
N ASN A 710 -4.33 -26.03 31.79
CA ASN A 710 -3.95 -25.75 33.18
C ASN A 710 -4.42 -24.40 33.74
N ASP A 711 -4.81 -23.42 32.89
CA ASP A 711 -5.33 -22.12 33.37
C ASP A 711 -6.86 -22.06 33.51
N ARG A 712 -7.58 -23.14 33.16
CA ARG A 712 -9.05 -23.26 33.31
C ARG A 712 -9.44 -24.08 34.54
N ILE A 713 -9.05 -23.68 35.74
CA ILE A 713 -9.76 -24.11 36.97
C ILE A 713 -9.83 -22.95 37.96
N ALA A 714 -10.80 -22.05 37.75
CA ALA A 714 -11.46 -21.37 38.86
C ALA A 714 -12.84 -22.01 39.01
N SER A 715 -13.14 -22.56 40.19
CA SER A 715 -14.46 -23.14 40.47
C SER A 715 -15.55 -22.10 40.21
N THR A 716 -16.53 -22.43 39.38
CA THR A 716 -17.74 -21.61 39.17
C THR A 716 -18.72 -21.68 40.35
N ASP A 717 -18.37 -22.41 41.41
CA ASP A 717 -19.17 -22.54 42.63
C ASP A 717 -19.49 -21.16 43.21
N GLY A 718 -20.79 -20.82 43.21
CA GLY A 718 -21.33 -19.60 43.80
C GLY A 718 -21.42 -18.37 42.88
N ILE A 719 -21.03 -18.47 41.59
CA ILE A 719 -21.20 -17.38 40.61
C ILE A 719 -22.48 -17.63 39.80
N ASP A 720 -23.44 -16.70 39.85
CA ASP A 720 -24.61 -16.72 38.97
C ASP A 720 -24.16 -16.61 37.50
N GLU A 721 -24.53 -17.60 36.69
CA GLU A 721 -24.09 -17.65 35.29
C GLU A 721 -24.75 -16.59 34.41
N SER A 722 -25.95 -16.16 34.76
CA SER A 722 -26.70 -15.16 34.02
C SER A 722 -26.38 -13.73 34.47
N PHE A 723 -26.12 -13.53 35.77
CA PHE A 723 -25.92 -12.21 36.37
C PHE A 723 -24.74 -12.22 37.36
N PRO A 724 -23.49 -12.33 36.87
CA PRO A 724 -22.33 -12.61 37.73
C PRO A 724 -22.01 -11.52 38.75
N PHE A 725 -22.42 -10.27 38.50
CA PHE A 725 -22.21 -9.14 39.42
C PHE A 725 -23.42 -8.81 40.29
N TRP A 726 -24.57 -9.47 40.09
CA TRP A 726 -25.80 -9.13 40.79
C TRP A 726 -25.72 -9.48 42.28
N ARG A 727 -26.05 -8.51 43.12
CA ARG A 727 -25.97 -8.65 44.58
C ARG A 727 -26.96 -7.72 45.28
N LYS A 728 -27.30 -8.04 46.53
CA LYS A 728 -28.05 -7.13 47.41
C LYS A 728 -27.22 -5.88 47.71
N GLU A 729 -27.87 -4.72 47.71
CA GLU A 729 -27.24 -3.44 48.03
C GLU A 729 -27.32 -3.16 49.53
N THR A 730 -26.15 -3.08 50.18
CA THR A 730 -26.01 -3.00 51.65
C THR A 730 -24.93 -2.01 52.09
N THR A 731 -24.49 -1.09 51.22
CA THR A 731 -23.46 -0.11 51.57
C THR A 731 -23.93 0.80 52.69
N PRO A 732 -23.13 0.96 53.77
CA PRO A 732 -23.46 1.84 54.89
C PRO A 732 -23.27 3.31 54.51
N ASP A 733 -23.97 4.21 55.21
CA ASP A 733 -23.77 5.65 55.06
C ASP A 733 -22.45 6.10 55.70
N PHE A 734 -21.45 6.33 54.86
CA PHE A 734 -20.13 6.82 55.28
C PHE A 734 -20.08 8.36 55.39
N LEU A 735 -20.83 9.10 54.57
CA LEU A 735 -20.69 10.56 54.45
C LEU A 735 -21.54 11.33 55.47
N GLY A 736 -22.67 10.77 55.92
CA GLY A 736 -23.56 11.41 56.90
C GLY A 736 -22.89 11.85 58.21
N PRO A 737 -21.95 11.08 58.79
CA PRO A 737 -21.16 11.53 59.93
C PRO A 737 -20.39 12.83 59.69
N TYR A 738 -19.91 13.08 58.46
CA TYR A 738 -19.08 14.24 58.12
C TYR A 738 -19.85 15.43 57.54
N LEU A 739 -21.05 15.20 57.01
CA LEU A 739 -21.89 16.25 56.42
C LEU A 739 -23.03 16.65 57.37
N ARG A 740 -23.28 17.96 57.49
CA ARG A 740 -24.49 18.49 58.15
C ARG A 740 -25.69 18.16 57.28
N LYS A 741 -26.74 17.62 57.89
CA LYS A 741 -28.01 17.40 57.21
C LYS A 741 -28.65 18.75 56.89
N SER A 742 -29.00 18.96 55.63
CA SER A 742 -29.70 20.15 55.14
C SER A 742 -31.22 19.89 55.09
N ASP A 743 -32.02 20.95 55.07
CA ASP A 743 -33.48 20.83 54.89
C ASP A 743 -33.86 20.45 53.45
N GLN A 744 -32.98 20.75 52.50
CA GLN A 744 -33.15 20.43 51.08
C GLN A 744 -32.07 19.44 50.65
N THR A 745 -32.44 18.48 49.81
CA THR A 745 -31.50 17.54 49.20
C THR A 745 -30.36 18.30 48.50
N PRO A 746 -29.09 18.06 48.87
CA PRO A 746 -27.96 18.73 48.26
C PRO A 746 -27.82 18.42 46.77
N ASN A 747 -27.29 19.39 46.02
CA ASN A 747 -26.85 19.14 44.65
C ASN A 747 -25.56 18.30 44.65
N LEU A 748 -25.31 17.58 43.56
CA LEU A 748 -24.09 16.82 43.35
C LEU A 748 -23.35 17.33 42.12
N VAL A 749 -22.07 17.66 42.27
CA VAL A 749 -21.20 18.04 41.15
C VAL A 749 -19.95 17.16 41.16
N LEU A 750 -19.77 16.35 40.11
CA LEU A 750 -18.59 15.52 39.89
C LEU A 750 -17.67 16.21 38.87
N VAL A 751 -16.43 16.47 39.24
CA VAL A 751 -15.41 17.06 38.37
C VAL A 751 -14.31 16.02 38.15
N MET A 752 -14.23 15.51 36.93
CA MET A 752 -13.22 14.56 36.46
C MET A 752 -12.15 15.36 35.71
N ILE A 753 -10.94 15.37 36.25
CA ILE A 753 -9.83 16.13 35.69
C ILE A 753 -8.94 15.20 34.88
N GLU A 754 -8.92 15.42 33.57
CA GLU A 754 -8.12 14.69 32.59
C GLU A 754 -6.65 14.62 33.02
N GLY A 755 -6.14 13.41 33.20
CA GLY A 755 -4.74 13.18 33.52
C GLY A 755 -4.32 13.71 34.90
N LEU A 756 -5.21 13.89 35.88
CA LEU A 756 -4.80 14.31 37.23
C LEU A 756 -4.28 13.13 38.08
N GLY A 757 -2.96 13.00 38.16
CA GLY A 757 -2.26 12.03 39.02
C GLY A 757 -1.66 12.62 40.31
N HIS A 758 -1.44 11.77 41.32
CA HIS A 758 -0.82 12.14 42.62
C HIS A 758 0.59 12.71 42.48
N ALA A 759 1.40 12.12 41.58
CA ALA A 759 2.82 12.43 41.39
C ALA A 759 3.13 13.93 41.24
N TYR A 760 2.21 14.69 40.63
CA TYR A 760 2.34 16.12 40.37
C TYR A 760 1.18 16.98 40.95
N SER A 761 0.32 16.40 41.78
CA SER A 761 -0.79 17.13 42.44
C SER A 761 -0.65 17.21 43.96
N SER A 762 0.24 16.41 44.55
CA SER A 762 0.54 16.43 45.99
C SER A 762 1.94 17.00 46.29
N PRO A 763 2.14 17.71 47.41
CA PRO A 763 3.47 18.06 47.91
C PRO A 763 4.35 16.82 48.18
N GLN A 764 3.73 15.68 48.45
CA GLN A 764 4.40 14.39 48.66
C GLN A 764 4.71 13.66 47.35
N GLY A 765 4.14 14.10 46.22
CA GLY A 765 4.44 13.51 44.91
C GLY A 765 5.88 13.77 44.46
N TYR A 766 6.49 12.82 43.75
CA TYR A 766 7.90 12.93 43.33
C TYR A 766 8.16 14.00 42.27
N VAL A 767 7.13 14.47 41.54
CA VAL A 767 7.22 15.66 40.68
C VAL A 767 6.90 16.94 41.47
N GLY A 768 6.08 16.82 42.53
CA GLY A 768 5.67 17.89 43.43
C GLY A 768 4.35 18.54 43.02
N ASN A 769 3.78 19.40 43.87
CA ASN A 769 2.42 19.93 43.63
C ASN A 769 2.39 21.02 42.54
N PHE A 770 1.72 20.76 41.41
CA PHE A 770 1.41 21.71 40.33
C PHE A 770 -0.10 22.00 40.19
N THR A 771 -0.89 21.66 41.22
CA THR A 771 -2.31 21.98 41.36
C THR A 771 -2.57 22.70 42.69
N PRO A 772 -2.03 23.92 42.86
CA PRO A 772 -2.07 24.63 44.14
C PRO A 772 -3.49 24.91 44.63
N PHE A 773 -4.47 25.12 43.74
CA PHE A 773 -5.85 25.33 44.16
C PHE A 773 -6.47 24.02 44.68
N ILE A 774 -6.37 22.92 43.93
CA ILE A 774 -6.92 21.61 44.33
C ILE A 774 -6.29 21.14 45.65
N ASP A 775 -4.97 21.28 45.82
CA ASP A 775 -4.28 20.98 47.07
C ASP A 775 -4.83 21.81 48.25
N SER A 776 -4.97 23.13 48.04
CA SER A 776 -5.56 24.03 49.06
C SER A 776 -7.02 23.69 49.39
N LEU A 777 -7.76 23.15 48.42
CA LEU A 777 -9.14 22.71 48.59
C LEU A 777 -9.19 21.38 49.36
N GLY A 778 -8.22 20.48 49.13
CA GLY A 778 -8.06 19.22 49.85
C GLY A 778 -7.99 19.42 51.37
N HIS A 779 -7.24 20.43 51.84
CA HIS A 779 -7.17 20.80 53.26
C HIS A 779 -8.50 21.29 53.88
N LYS A 780 -9.51 21.58 53.07
CA LYS A 780 -10.86 22.02 53.49
C LYS A 780 -11.93 20.98 53.19
N SER A 781 -11.53 19.76 52.85
CA SER A 781 -12.38 18.71 52.30
C SER A 781 -12.21 17.39 53.06
N LEU A 782 -13.01 16.40 52.72
CA LEU A 782 -12.64 15.00 52.94
C LEU A 782 -11.71 14.61 51.79
N TYR A 783 -10.47 14.27 52.11
CA TYR A 783 -9.41 14.08 51.14
C TYR A 783 -8.79 12.69 51.27
N TRP A 784 -8.79 11.92 50.19
CA TRP A 784 -8.05 10.68 50.06
C TRP A 784 -6.87 10.91 49.14
N GLU A 785 -5.68 10.84 49.72
CA GLU A 785 -4.45 10.90 48.95
C GLU A 785 -4.22 9.60 48.16
N ASN A 786 -4.72 8.47 48.66
CA ASN A 786 -4.53 7.13 48.09
C ASN A 786 -5.78 6.62 47.35
N THR A 787 -6.16 7.26 46.24
CA THR A 787 -7.26 6.76 45.39
C THR A 787 -6.72 6.10 44.12
N LEU A 788 -7.32 4.98 43.75
CA LEU A 788 -7.02 4.26 42.51
C LEU A 788 -8.11 4.51 41.47
N SER A 789 -7.72 5.03 40.31
CA SER A 789 -8.55 4.99 39.13
C SER A 789 -8.76 3.56 38.70
N SER A 790 -9.95 3.27 38.16
CA SER A 790 -10.26 1.94 37.63
C SER A 790 -9.60 1.66 36.29
N ALA A 791 -8.97 2.67 35.67
CA ALA A 791 -8.45 2.58 34.31
C ALA A 791 -7.22 3.46 34.10
N GLY A 792 -6.35 3.05 33.17
CA GLY A 792 -5.15 3.81 32.80
C GLY A 792 -5.39 4.90 31.75
N ARG A 793 -6.63 5.04 31.27
CA ARG A 793 -7.13 6.02 30.29
C ARG A 793 -8.62 6.28 30.55
N THR A 794 -9.19 7.35 30.00
CA THR A 794 -10.56 7.83 30.26
C THR A 794 -11.68 6.83 29.95
N PHE A 795 -11.50 5.94 28.96
CA PHE A 795 -12.54 5.05 28.39
C PHE A 795 -13.36 4.23 29.41
N ALA A 796 -12.78 3.92 30.57
CA ALA A 796 -13.46 3.17 31.63
C ALA A 796 -13.67 3.99 32.91
N ALA A 797 -13.21 5.24 33.00
CA ALA A 797 -13.38 6.07 34.18
C ALA A 797 -14.84 6.53 34.39
N ILE A 798 -15.55 6.91 33.32
CA ILE A 798 -16.95 7.39 33.44
C ILE A 798 -17.91 6.30 33.95
N PRO A 799 -17.95 5.07 33.38
CA PRO A 799 -18.83 4.01 33.86
C PRO A 799 -18.55 3.58 35.31
N THR A 800 -17.30 3.65 35.76
CA THR A 800 -16.93 3.26 37.12
C THR A 800 -17.22 4.36 38.13
N LEU A 801 -16.88 5.62 37.82
CA LEU A 801 -17.18 6.78 38.67
C LEU A 801 -18.66 7.06 38.83
N THR A 802 -19.44 6.81 37.77
CA THR A 802 -20.88 7.11 37.76
C THR A 802 -21.77 5.90 38.00
N GLY A 803 -21.30 4.67 37.74
CA GLY A 803 -22.10 3.47 37.98
C GLY A 803 -21.41 2.33 38.71
N SER A 804 -20.14 2.45 39.15
CA SER A 804 -19.38 1.34 39.74
C SER A 804 -19.42 0.06 38.88
N LEU A 805 -19.47 0.22 37.54
CA LEU A 805 -19.77 -0.86 36.60
C LEU A 805 -18.53 -1.69 36.24
N PRO A 806 -18.66 -3.00 35.99
CA PRO A 806 -17.56 -3.83 35.51
C PRO A 806 -17.13 -3.44 34.09
N PHE A 807 -16.04 -4.04 33.59
CA PHE A 807 -15.42 -3.59 32.33
C PHE A 807 -15.98 -4.24 31.06
N GLY A 808 -16.50 -5.46 31.11
CA GLY A 808 -16.75 -6.22 29.87
C GLY A 808 -15.43 -6.55 29.14
N LYS A 809 -15.49 -6.88 27.84
CA LYS A 809 -14.31 -7.34 27.09
C LYS A 809 -13.29 -6.22 26.87
N ASN A 810 -13.73 -5.07 26.34
CA ASN A 810 -12.84 -3.97 25.92
C ASN A 810 -13.07 -2.64 26.68
N GLY A 811 -13.75 -2.70 27.83
CA GLY A 811 -14.31 -1.53 28.51
C GLY A 811 -15.82 -1.43 28.31
N PHE A 812 -16.51 -0.85 29.30
CA PHE A 812 -17.97 -0.92 29.37
C PHE A 812 -18.63 -0.13 28.22
N LEU A 813 -18.02 0.99 27.83
CA LEU A 813 -18.53 1.83 26.73
C LEU A 813 -18.42 1.12 25.35
N GLU A 814 -17.53 0.14 25.21
CA GLU A 814 -17.33 -0.61 23.96
C GLU A 814 -18.42 -1.68 23.72
N ILE A 815 -19.34 -1.88 24.66
CA ILE A 815 -20.43 -2.85 24.50
C ILE A 815 -21.47 -2.29 23.53
N LYS A 816 -21.62 -2.91 22.35
CA LYS A 816 -22.47 -2.41 21.25
C LYS A 816 -23.87 -1.98 21.69
N LYS A 817 -24.52 -2.78 22.53
CA LYS A 817 -25.80 -2.45 23.14
C LYS A 817 -25.60 -2.29 24.65
N THR A 818 -25.74 -1.06 25.16
CA THR A 818 -25.59 -0.77 26.59
C THR A 818 -26.52 -1.68 27.41
N PRO A 819 -25.97 -2.54 28.30
CA PRO A 819 -26.78 -3.47 29.07
C PRO A 819 -27.55 -2.75 30.17
N ALA A 820 -28.66 -3.33 30.64
CA ALA A 820 -29.48 -2.71 31.68
C ALA A 820 -28.70 -2.59 33.01
N HIS A 821 -28.60 -1.39 33.57
CA HIS A 821 -27.81 -1.12 34.78
C HIS A 821 -28.25 0.14 35.54
N PHE A 822 -27.83 0.25 36.80
CA PHE A 822 -28.02 1.44 37.64
C PHE A 822 -26.75 2.27 37.71
N ASN A 823 -26.89 3.58 37.54
CA ASN A 823 -25.82 4.57 37.70
C ASN A 823 -26.39 5.84 38.36
N LEU A 824 -25.51 6.79 38.71
CA LEU A 824 -25.90 8.03 39.38
C LEU A 824 -26.91 8.84 38.57
N TYR A 825 -26.76 8.91 37.25
CA TYR A 825 -27.70 9.68 36.42
C TYR A 825 -29.11 9.12 36.52
N ASN A 826 -29.31 7.84 36.19
CA ASN A 826 -30.65 7.26 36.13
C ASN A 826 -31.30 7.10 37.51
N VAL A 827 -30.53 6.77 38.55
CA VAL A 827 -31.05 6.67 39.92
C VAL A 827 -31.41 8.05 40.47
N LEU A 828 -30.57 9.07 40.31
CA LEU A 828 -30.88 10.41 40.82
C LEU A 828 -32.02 11.07 40.03
N LYS A 829 -32.07 10.89 38.71
CA LYS A 829 -33.18 11.36 37.88
C LYS A 829 -34.52 10.76 38.31
N SER A 830 -34.56 9.47 38.61
CA SER A 830 -35.77 8.82 39.16
C SER A 830 -36.22 9.39 40.52
N ASN A 831 -35.32 10.07 41.23
CA ASN A 831 -35.59 10.77 42.50
C ASN A 831 -35.80 12.28 42.30
N GLY A 832 -36.06 12.72 41.07
CA GLY A 832 -36.38 14.12 40.75
C GLY A 832 -35.17 15.03 40.60
N PHE A 833 -33.96 14.51 40.41
CA PHE A 833 -32.81 15.34 40.07
C PHE A 833 -32.84 15.72 38.58
N GLU A 834 -32.46 16.95 38.25
CA GLU A 834 -32.00 17.28 36.90
C GLU A 834 -30.57 16.73 36.71
N THR A 835 -30.25 16.20 35.53
CA THR A 835 -28.96 15.57 35.24
C THR A 835 -28.23 16.22 34.08
N GLY A 836 -26.91 16.36 34.20
CA GLY A 836 -26.09 16.96 33.15
C GLY A 836 -24.69 16.35 33.03
N PHE A 837 -24.21 16.28 31.80
CA PHE A 837 -22.84 15.93 31.46
C PHE A 837 -22.22 17.04 30.61
N PHE A 838 -21.05 17.53 31.03
CA PHE A 838 -20.37 18.67 30.40
C PHE A 838 -18.96 18.28 29.97
N TYR A 839 -18.67 18.34 28.67
CA TYR A 839 -17.40 17.96 28.08
C TYR A 839 -17.04 18.88 26.91
N GLY A 840 -15.76 19.25 26.81
CA GLY A 840 -15.28 20.12 25.73
C GLY A 840 -15.05 19.40 24.40
N GLY A 841 -14.96 18.06 24.42
CA GLY A 841 -14.67 17.24 23.24
C GLY A 841 -15.90 16.54 22.66
N ASN A 842 -15.67 15.53 21.83
CA ASN A 842 -16.74 14.77 21.17
C ASN A 842 -17.32 13.69 22.08
N SER A 843 -18.58 13.80 22.50
CA SER A 843 -19.21 12.75 23.32
C SER A 843 -19.40 11.42 22.60
N SER A 844 -19.39 11.39 21.26
CA SER A 844 -19.44 10.13 20.50
C SER A 844 -18.10 9.38 20.49
N PHE A 845 -16.99 10.03 20.86
CA PHE A 845 -15.69 9.37 21.02
C PHE A 845 -15.76 8.41 22.20
N ASP A 846 -15.20 7.20 22.06
CA ASP A 846 -15.30 6.11 23.05
C ASP A 846 -16.75 5.78 23.44
N ARG A 847 -17.74 6.14 22.60
CA ARG A 847 -19.16 5.83 22.78
C ARG A 847 -19.76 6.32 24.12
N ILE A 848 -19.21 7.41 24.65
CA ILE A 848 -19.71 8.03 25.88
C ILE A 848 -21.18 8.44 25.70
N ARG A 849 -21.53 8.95 24.52
CA ARG A 849 -22.89 9.41 24.18
C ARG A 849 -23.94 8.33 24.37
N GLU A 850 -23.69 7.10 23.91
CA GLU A 850 -24.63 5.98 24.04
C GLU A 850 -24.85 5.59 25.51
N PHE A 851 -23.84 5.73 26.36
CA PHE A 851 -23.97 5.51 27.81
C PHE A 851 -24.83 6.61 28.46
N LEU A 852 -24.63 7.87 28.08
CA LEU A 852 -25.41 9.01 28.59
C LEU A 852 -26.87 8.96 28.11
N GLU A 853 -27.11 8.59 26.85
CA GLU A 853 -28.44 8.43 26.28
C GLU A 853 -29.20 7.28 26.95
N TYR A 854 -28.55 6.13 27.19
CA TYR A 854 -29.12 5.04 27.99
C TYR A 854 -29.52 5.50 29.40
N SER A 855 -28.69 6.36 29.99
CA SER A 855 -28.91 6.86 31.36
C SER A 855 -29.94 7.99 31.43
N GLU A 856 -30.54 8.37 30.29
CA GLU A 856 -31.49 9.46 30.14
C GLU A 856 -30.98 10.80 30.71
N VAL A 857 -29.72 11.16 30.46
CA VAL A 857 -29.17 12.45 30.93
C VAL A 857 -29.92 13.62 30.28
N ASP A 858 -30.40 14.59 31.09
CA ASP A 858 -31.22 15.71 30.59
C ASP A 858 -30.41 16.67 29.71
N ASN A 859 -29.21 17.01 30.15
CA ASN A 859 -28.33 17.96 29.47
C ASN A 859 -27.00 17.28 29.06
N ILE A 860 -26.88 16.87 27.79
CA ILE A 860 -25.61 16.38 27.23
C ILE A 860 -24.94 17.54 26.48
N VAL A 861 -23.92 18.13 27.08
CA VAL A 861 -23.14 19.24 26.52
C VAL A 861 -21.77 18.74 26.07
N ASP A 862 -21.58 18.71 24.76
CA ASP A 862 -20.33 18.32 24.11
C ASP A 862 -19.82 19.43 23.17
N GLN A 863 -18.74 19.19 22.42
CA GLN A 863 -18.14 20.18 21.52
C GLN A 863 -19.13 20.86 20.54
N PHE A 864 -20.24 20.20 20.19
CA PHE A 864 -21.23 20.73 19.25
C PHE A 864 -22.20 21.73 19.91
N SER A 865 -22.15 21.83 21.25
CA SER A 865 -23.00 22.71 22.07
C SER A 865 -22.38 24.09 22.33
N PHE A 866 -21.15 24.34 21.86
CA PHE A 866 -20.42 25.58 22.06
C PHE A 866 -20.50 26.46 20.80
N ASN A 867 -20.75 27.76 20.99
CA ASN A 867 -20.75 28.74 19.91
C ASN A 867 -19.38 29.46 19.79
N GLU A 868 -19.25 30.39 18.84
CA GLU A 868 -18.01 31.12 18.56
C GLU A 868 -17.48 31.98 19.72
N THR A 869 -18.29 32.26 20.75
CA THR A 869 -17.84 33.04 21.92
C THR A 869 -16.99 32.24 22.93
N TYR A 870 -16.91 30.92 22.75
CA TYR A 870 -16.05 30.04 23.52
C TYR A 870 -14.77 29.74 22.75
N LYS A 871 -13.65 29.65 23.47
CA LYS A 871 -12.36 29.35 22.87
C LYS A 871 -12.17 27.85 22.76
N LYS A 872 -11.84 27.38 21.56
CA LYS A 872 -11.29 26.04 21.35
C LYS A 872 -9.85 25.98 21.82
N LEU A 873 -9.38 24.78 22.16
CA LEU A 873 -7.96 24.54 22.37
C LEU A 873 -7.20 24.81 21.06
N PRO A 874 -5.93 25.28 21.13
CA PRO A 874 -5.09 25.41 19.96
C PRO A 874 -4.91 24.06 19.26
N GLY A 875 -4.84 24.08 17.94
CA GLY A 875 -4.77 22.89 17.09
C GLY A 875 -3.70 23.01 16.01
N ASN A 876 -3.17 21.87 15.56
CA ASN A 876 -2.30 21.82 14.38
C ASN A 876 -3.19 21.96 13.14
N ASP A 877 -2.94 22.98 12.31
CA ASP A 877 -3.79 23.37 11.17
C ASP A 877 -5.25 23.71 11.53
N GLY A 878 -5.50 24.09 12.79
CA GLY A 878 -6.83 24.48 13.29
C GLY A 878 -7.66 23.34 13.89
N ASP A 879 -7.20 22.10 13.79
CA ASP A 879 -7.85 20.92 14.38
C ASP A 879 -7.34 20.66 15.81
N SER A 880 -8.25 20.63 16.79
CA SER A 880 -7.97 20.39 18.21
C SER A 880 -8.94 19.37 18.81
N TRP A 881 -8.65 18.88 20.02
CA TRP A 881 -9.52 17.93 20.73
C TRP A 881 -10.89 18.50 21.10
N GLY A 882 -11.02 19.82 21.23
CA GLY A 882 -12.27 20.45 21.66
C GLY A 882 -12.08 21.84 22.30
N TYR A 883 -12.95 22.16 23.25
CA TYR A 883 -12.96 23.43 23.98
C TYR A 883 -12.14 23.37 25.28
N GLU A 884 -11.59 24.51 25.68
CA GLU A 884 -10.79 24.64 26.90
C GLU A 884 -11.62 24.45 28.18
N ASP A 885 -10.98 24.10 29.29
CA ASP A 885 -11.68 23.74 30.54
C ASP A 885 -12.50 24.92 31.10
N GLN A 886 -11.98 26.14 30.97
CA GLN A 886 -12.66 27.37 31.37
C GLN A 886 -13.99 27.53 30.60
N ALA A 887 -14.02 27.16 29.31
CA ALA A 887 -15.21 27.18 28.50
C ALA A 887 -16.24 26.16 29.00
N VAL A 888 -15.80 24.93 29.30
CA VAL A 888 -16.66 23.85 29.81
C VAL A 888 -17.31 24.24 31.13
N PHE A 889 -16.52 24.72 32.11
CA PHE A 889 -17.05 25.19 33.39
C PHE A 889 -18.01 26.38 33.25
N ARG A 890 -17.69 27.34 32.37
CA ARG A 890 -18.58 28.47 32.06
C ARG A 890 -19.89 28.00 31.45
N LYS A 891 -19.84 27.02 30.54
CA LYS A 891 -21.04 26.46 29.90
C LYS A 891 -21.92 25.72 30.90
N MET A 892 -21.33 24.97 31.84
CA MET A 892 -22.07 24.34 32.94
C MET A 892 -22.84 25.36 33.77
N LEU A 893 -22.19 26.46 34.17
CA LEU A 893 -22.84 27.55 34.92
C LEU A 893 -23.91 28.30 34.11
N GLU A 894 -23.79 28.32 32.78
CA GLU A 894 -24.78 28.89 31.88
C GLU A 894 -26.03 28.02 31.81
N VAL A 895 -25.87 26.72 31.59
CA VAL A 895 -26.96 25.75 31.44
C VAL A 895 -27.64 25.48 32.78
N GLN A 896 -26.88 25.07 33.79
CA GLN A 896 -27.45 24.77 35.11
C GLN A 896 -27.66 26.06 35.92
N LYS A 897 -28.91 26.53 36.02
CA LYS A 897 -29.26 27.64 36.92
C LYS A 897 -29.51 27.16 38.35
N SER A 898 -29.45 28.10 39.30
CA SER A 898 -29.80 27.82 40.70
C SER A 898 -31.31 27.71 40.81
N GLN A 899 -31.77 26.57 41.33
CA GLN A 899 -33.18 26.22 41.43
C GLN A 899 -33.45 25.39 42.68
N ASN A 900 -34.73 25.16 43.01
CA ASN A 900 -35.14 24.37 44.16
C ASN A 900 -35.03 22.86 43.92
N GLN A 901 -35.12 22.42 42.66
CA GLN A 901 -34.93 21.03 42.27
C GLN A 901 -33.44 20.66 42.38
N PRO A 902 -33.07 19.55 43.05
CA PRO A 902 -31.68 19.14 43.12
C PRO A 902 -31.17 18.73 41.74
N TYR A 903 -29.86 18.77 41.52
CA TYR A 903 -29.27 18.31 40.26
C TYR A 903 -27.97 17.54 40.47
N PHE A 904 -27.64 16.70 39.48
CA PHE A 904 -26.39 16.00 39.36
C PHE A 904 -25.68 16.37 38.05
N ASN A 905 -24.55 17.05 38.16
CA ASN A 905 -23.73 17.41 37.01
C ASN A 905 -22.35 16.75 37.08
N ALA A 906 -21.99 16.02 36.04
CA ALA A 906 -20.64 15.51 35.85
C ALA A 906 -19.92 16.32 34.77
N ILE A 907 -18.66 16.65 35.03
CA ILE A 907 -17.82 17.49 34.18
C ILE A 907 -16.55 16.72 33.88
N LEU A 908 -16.19 16.62 32.60
CA LEU A 908 -14.91 16.06 32.14
C LEU A 908 -14.08 17.18 31.52
N THR A 909 -12.88 17.42 32.06
CA THR A 909 -11.93 18.38 31.49
C THR A 909 -11.17 17.78 30.31
N LEU A 910 -10.39 18.60 29.58
CA LEU A 910 -9.70 18.19 28.35
C LEU A 910 -8.34 18.86 28.14
N SER A 911 -8.10 20.03 28.76
CA SER A 911 -6.96 20.90 28.41
C SER A 911 -5.59 20.32 28.77
N SER A 912 -5.55 19.34 29.67
CA SER A 912 -4.37 18.58 30.07
C SER A 912 -4.12 17.31 29.25
N HIS A 913 -4.84 17.09 28.15
CA HIS A 913 -4.62 15.97 27.23
C HIS A 913 -3.49 16.26 26.22
N ASN A 914 -2.76 15.24 25.78
CA ASN A 914 -1.76 15.33 24.70
C ASN A 914 -2.39 15.92 23.42
N PRO A 915 -1.81 16.97 22.76
CA PRO A 915 -0.42 17.45 22.81
C PRO A 915 -0.11 18.56 23.82
N PHE A 916 -0.94 18.75 24.86
CA PHE A 916 -0.74 19.73 25.94
C PHE A 916 -0.69 21.19 25.43
N MET A 917 -1.43 21.47 24.36
CA MET A 917 -1.59 22.81 23.81
C MET A 917 -2.75 23.53 24.50
N ILE A 918 -2.46 24.69 25.09
CA ILE A 918 -3.44 25.49 25.82
C ILE A 918 -3.48 26.93 25.32
N ASN A 919 -4.61 27.60 25.54
CA ASN A 919 -4.71 29.04 25.31
C ASN A 919 -3.93 29.83 26.38
N ASN A 920 -3.50 31.05 26.03
CA ASN A 920 -2.70 31.94 26.90
C ASN A 920 -1.42 31.28 27.48
N PRO A 921 -0.58 30.61 26.68
CA PRO A 921 0.57 29.87 27.18
C PRO A 921 1.56 30.72 27.99
N ASP A 922 1.76 31.99 27.61
CA ASP A 922 2.67 32.90 28.32
C ASP A 922 2.25 33.17 29.78
N TYR A 923 0.94 33.23 30.04
CA TYR A 923 0.41 33.42 31.39
C TYR A 923 0.70 32.21 32.28
N TYR A 924 0.42 31.00 31.77
CA TYR A 924 0.65 29.77 32.52
C TYR A 924 2.14 29.42 32.62
N GLU A 925 2.97 29.82 31.65
CA GLU A 925 4.42 29.74 31.77
C GLU A 925 4.95 30.65 32.88
N LYS A 926 4.38 31.84 33.06
CA LYS A 926 4.71 32.71 34.20
C LYS A 926 4.30 32.08 35.53
N MET A 927 3.12 31.46 35.61
CA MET A 927 2.70 30.72 36.80
C MET A 927 3.64 29.56 37.12
N TYR A 928 4.06 28.80 36.11
CA TYR A 928 5.05 27.73 36.24
C TYR A 928 6.39 28.25 36.78
N LYS A 929 6.93 29.34 36.21
CA LYS A 929 8.17 29.98 36.71
C LYS A 929 8.04 30.45 38.15
N ASN A 930 6.92 31.07 38.51
CA ASN A 930 6.64 31.48 39.88
C ASN A 930 6.60 30.28 40.82
N ARG A 931 5.99 29.16 40.39
CA ARG A 931 5.94 27.91 41.17
C ARG A 931 7.33 27.37 41.47
N LEU A 932 8.26 27.41 40.51
CA LEU A 932 9.66 27.00 40.74
C LEU A 932 10.40 27.92 41.73
N ALA A 933 9.99 29.19 41.83
CA ALA A 933 10.60 30.20 42.68
C ALA A 933 10.10 30.20 44.14
N THR A 934 9.00 29.51 44.47
CA THR A 934 8.41 29.53 45.83
C THR A 934 9.25 28.83 46.91
N GLY A 935 10.28 28.07 46.51
CA GLY A 935 11.09 27.26 47.44
C GLY A 935 10.38 26.00 47.97
N GLN A 936 9.16 25.71 47.50
CA GLN A 936 8.35 24.58 47.96
C GLN A 936 8.69 23.24 47.27
N LEU A 937 9.48 23.27 46.21
CA LEU A 937 9.92 22.07 45.48
C LEU A 937 11.35 21.70 45.88
N SER A 938 11.58 20.41 46.14
CA SER A 938 12.92 19.84 46.33
C SER A 938 13.79 20.00 45.08
N ALA A 939 15.11 19.81 45.21
CA ALA A 939 16.02 19.86 44.07
C ALA A 939 15.66 18.79 43.00
N GLU A 940 15.20 17.62 43.44
CA GLU A 940 14.77 16.52 42.58
C GLU A 940 13.44 16.83 41.88
N GLN A 941 12.44 17.34 42.61
CA GLN A 941 11.16 17.78 42.04
C GLN A 941 11.36 18.89 40.99
N LYS A 942 12.33 19.79 41.20
CA LYS A 942 12.70 20.79 40.18
C LYS A 942 13.25 20.14 38.91
N LYS A 943 14.12 19.13 39.02
CA LYS A 943 14.62 18.37 37.85
C LYS A 943 13.45 17.72 37.10
N TRP A 944 12.54 17.05 37.81
CA TRP A 944 11.33 16.47 37.23
C TRP A 944 10.46 17.48 36.52
N SER A 945 10.24 18.64 37.14
CA SER A 945 9.40 19.68 36.56
C SER A 945 9.92 20.19 35.23
N ILE A 946 11.24 20.41 35.12
CA ILE A 946 11.89 20.90 33.91
C ILE A 946 11.70 19.93 32.75
N ASN A 947 11.81 18.62 33.02
CA ASN A 947 11.65 17.57 32.00
C ASN A 947 10.20 17.43 31.51
N ASN A 948 9.21 17.88 32.30
CA ASN A 948 7.78 17.73 32.02
C ASN A 948 7.06 19.09 31.92
N LYS A 949 7.79 20.15 31.53
CA LYS A 949 7.30 21.54 31.56
C LYS A 949 5.95 21.72 30.86
N LYS A 950 5.74 21.13 29.67
CA LYS A 950 4.51 21.31 28.88
C LYS A 950 3.30 20.73 29.60
N GLN A 951 3.42 19.50 30.09
CA GLN A 951 2.38 18.78 30.84
C GLN A 951 2.00 19.57 32.09
N LEU A 952 2.99 20.02 32.87
CA LEU A 952 2.75 20.75 34.12
C LEU A 952 2.16 22.15 33.89
N ILE A 953 2.49 22.81 32.77
CA ILE A 953 1.83 24.06 32.36
C ILE A 953 0.36 23.83 32.02
N SER A 954 0.03 22.75 31.29
CA SER A 954 -1.36 22.40 30.98
C SER A 954 -2.15 22.03 32.24
N LEU A 955 -1.52 21.38 33.22
CA LEU A 955 -2.14 21.07 34.50
C LEU A 955 -2.40 22.32 35.36
N LEU A 956 -1.48 23.29 35.36
CA LEU A 956 -1.70 24.60 35.99
C LEU A 956 -2.89 25.34 35.35
N ASN A 957 -3.10 25.17 34.03
CA ASN A 957 -4.28 25.70 33.36
C ASN A 957 -5.57 25.02 33.86
N ALA A 958 -5.59 23.69 33.98
CA ALA A 958 -6.72 22.94 34.52
C ALA A 958 -7.03 23.33 35.97
N ASP A 959 -6.01 23.42 36.85
CA ASP A 959 -6.16 23.86 38.25
C ASP A 959 -6.73 25.29 38.34
N ASP A 960 -6.25 26.20 37.49
CA ASP A 960 -6.75 27.58 37.41
C ASP A 960 -8.20 27.67 36.88
N ALA A 961 -8.58 26.76 35.97
CA ALA A 961 -9.97 26.61 35.50
C ALA A 961 -10.89 26.16 36.64
N VAL A 962 -10.47 25.17 37.44
CA VAL A 962 -11.19 24.69 38.62
C VAL A 962 -11.29 25.77 39.69
N ARG A 963 -10.22 26.54 39.94
CA ARG A 963 -10.23 27.70 40.83
C ARG A 963 -11.29 28.72 40.41
N THR A 964 -11.27 29.11 39.14
CA THR A 964 -12.22 30.07 38.57
C THR A 964 -13.65 29.55 38.60
N PHE A 965 -13.86 28.25 38.37
CA PHE A 965 -15.15 27.59 38.52
C PHE A 965 -15.67 27.74 39.94
N PHE A 966 -14.88 27.40 40.96
CA PHE A 966 -15.28 27.54 42.36
C PHE A 966 -15.53 28.99 42.78
N GLU A 967 -14.71 29.95 42.32
CA GLU A 967 -14.91 31.37 42.58
C GLU A 967 -16.23 31.88 42.02
N ASN A 968 -16.64 31.41 40.85
CA ASN A 968 -17.91 31.77 40.25
C ASN A 968 -19.08 30.99 40.86
N TYR A 969 -18.91 29.71 41.17
CA TYR A 969 -19.94 28.89 41.76
C TYR A 969 -20.29 29.37 43.18
N LYS A 970 -19.30 29.81 43.97
CA LYS A 970 -19.50 30.42 45.32
C LYS A 970 -20.46 31.60 45.33
N LYS A 971 -20.65 32.29 44.21
CA LYS A 971 -21.58 33.43 44.07
C LYS A 971 -23.04 32.99 43.96
N ARG A 972 -23.31 31.70 43.75
CA ARG A 972 -24.66 31.15 43.57
C ARG A 972 -25.33 30.86 44.92
N LYS A 973 -26.66 30.97 44.94
CA LYS A 973 -27.49 30.72 46.14
C LYS A 973 -27.45 29.26 46.61
N ASP A 974 -27.26 28.34 45.68
CA ASP A 974 -27.24 26.89 45.89
C ASP A 974 -25.87 26.34 46.32
N PHE A 975 -24.81 27.15 46.32
CA PHE A 975 -23.47 26.73 46.76
C PHE A 975 -23.46 26.13 48.18
N LYS A 976 -24.18 26.76 49.11
CA LYS A 976 -24.27 26.30 50.51
C LYS A 976 -24.87 24.89 50.68
N ASN A 977 -25.56 24.39 49.66
CA ASN A 977 -26.24 23.10 49.64
C ASN A 977 -25.76 22.22 48.47
N THR A 978 -24.46 22.22 48.20
CA THR A 978 -23.87 21.43 47.10
C THR A 978 -22.70 20.59 47.62
N VAL A 979 -22.63 19.34 47.17
CA VAL A 979 -21.52 18.43 47.37
C VAL A 979 -20.72 18.32 46.07
N PHE A 980 -19.42 18.60 46.15
CA PHE A 980 -18.48 18.49 45.05
C PHE A 980 -17.59 17.27 45.25
N ILE A 981 -17.40 16.49 44.20
CA ILE A 981 -16.43 15.41 44.12
C ILE A 981 -15.44 15.78 43.03
N ILE A 982 -14.16 15.79 43.34
CA ILE A 982 -13.10 16.13 42.38
C ILE A 982 -12.08 15.00 42.41
N THR A 983 -11.77 14.44 41.25
CA THR A 983 -10.77 13.38 41.11
C THR A 983 -10.19 13.38 39.71
N GLY A 984 -9.05 12.71 39.53
CA GLY A 984 -8.51 12.43 38.21
C GLY A 984 -9.21 11.24 37.58
N ASP A 985 -9.34 11.24 36.26
CA ASP A 985 -9.78 10.04 35.54
C ASP A 985 -8.67 8.97 35.49
N HIS A 986 -7.41 9.40 35.34
CA HIS A 986 -6.17 8.64 35.50
C HIS A 986 -4.96 9.59 35.67
N SER A 987 -3.75 9.05 35.91
CA SER A 987 -2.50 9.82 35.82
C SER A 987 -2.02 9.92 34.37
N MET A 988 -1.46 11.07 33.96
CA MET A 988 -0.74 11.24 32.67
C MET A 988 0.41 10.24 32.51
N PRO A 989 0.34 9.27 31.58
CA PRO A 989 1.45 8.36 31.29
C PRO A 989 2.60 9.04 30.52
N GLU A 990 2.36 10.21 29.93
CA GLU A 990 3.38 10.99 29.23
C GLU A 990 4.42 11.60 30.20
N ILE A 991 4.11 11.67 31.50
CA ILE A 991 5.09 11.92 32.57
C ILE A 991 5.65 10.56 33.00
N THR A 992 6.98 10.42 33.00
CA THR A 992 7.63 9.15 33.38
C THR A 992 7.24 8.71 34.80
N LEU A 993 6.44 7.66 34.89
CA LEU A 993 5.93 7.11 36.16
C LEU A 993 6.99 6.26 36.85
N GLN A 994 7.21 6.47 38.15
CA GLN A 994 8.21 5.74 38.94
C GLN A 994 7.79 4.30 39.24
N SER A 995 6.49 4.08 39.40
CA SER A 995 5.90 2.77 39.66
C SER A 995 4.73 2.49 38.70
N LYS A 996 4.36 1.21 38.55
CA LYS A 996 3.23 0.77 37.74
C LYS A 996 1.90 1.25 38.32
N ILE A 997 1.76 1.21 39.64
CA ILE A 997 0.55 1.66 40.33
C ILE A 997 0.33 3.18 40.21
N ASP A 998 1.38 3.99 40.01
CA ASP A 998 1.28 5.45 39.84
C ASP A 998 0.35 5.86 38.69
N ARG A 999 0.22 5.00 37.66
CA ARG A 999 -0.67 5.23 36.51
C ARG A 999 -2.12 5.41 36.93
N PHE A 1000 -2.49 4.77 38.04
CA PHE A 1000 -3.83 4.74 38.57
C PHE A 1000 -3.97 5.60 39.83
N HIS A 1001 -2.88 6.12 40.37
CA HIS A 1001 -2.87 6.86 41.62
C HIS A 1001 -3.34 8.30 41.40
N VAL A 1002 -4.60 8.57 41.75
CA VAL A 1002 -5.26 9.87 41.60
C VAL A 1002 -5.68 10.43 42.98
N PRO A 1003 -5.85 11.75 43.14
CA PRO A 1003 -6.44 12.32 44.34
C PRO A 1003 -7.98 12.18 44.32
N LEU A 1004 -8.62 12.09 45.50
CA LEU A 1004 -10.07 12.22 45.64
C LEU A 1004 -10.40 13.28 46.69
N VAL A 1005 -11.10 14.34 46.27
CA VAL A 1005 -11.52 15.46 47.11
C VAL A 1005 -13.03 15.51 47.15
N ILE A 1006 -13.64 15.36 48.33
CA ILE A 1006 -15.06 15.61 48.56
C ILE A 1006 -15.22 16.89 49.37
N TYR A 1007 -15.67 17.95 48.71
CA TYR A 1007 -15.86 19.28 49.30
C TYR A 1007 -17.34 19.65 49.40
N SER A 1008 -17.75 20.24 50.52
CA SER A 1008 -19.06 20.87 50.64
C SER A 1008 -19.06 21.92 51.75
N PRO A 1009 -19.81 23.03 51.62
CA PRO A 1009 -20.10 23.91 52.75
C PRO A 1009 -20.87 23.22 53.89
N LEU A 1010 -21.44 22.04 53.64
CA LEU A 1010 -22.09 21.21 54.66
C LEU A 1010 -21.09 20.42 55.52
N LEU A 1011 -19.78 20.41 55.21
CA LEU A 1011 -18.79 19.67 55.99
C LEU A 1011 -18.75 20.16 57.44
N LYS A 1012 -18.73 19.20 58.38
CA LYS A 1012 -18.52 19.46 59.82
C LYS A 1012 -17.06 19.70 60.13
N GLU A 1013 -16.18 18.96 59.45
CA GLU A 1013 -14.73 19.02 59.58
C GLU A 1013 -14.06 18.67 58.24
N ALA A 1014 -12.83 19.12 58.05
CA ALA A 1014 -11.94 18.62 56.99
C ALA A 1014 -11.14 17.44 57.53
N LYS A 1015 -10.89 16.42 56.70
CA LYS A 1015 -10.23 15.19 57.14
C LYS A 1015 -9.43 14.54 56.01
N LEU A 1016 -8.19 14.17 56.33
CA LEU A 1016 -7.32 13.36 55.48
C LEU A 1016 -7.53 11.87 55.81
N PHE A 1017 -7.64 11.05 54.77
CA PHE A 1017 -7.77 9.61 54.83
C PHE A 1017 -6.59 8.94 54.11
N ASN A 1018 -5.95 8.00 54.78
CA ASN A 1018 -4.76 7.30 54.27
C ASN A 1018 -5.08 5.91 53.68
N ASN A 1019 -6.30 5.42 53.86
CA ASN A 1019 -6.71 4.13 53.32
C ASN A 1019 -6.88 4.20 51.80
N VAL A 1020 -6.59 3.08 51.13
CA VAL A 1020 -6.77 2.96 49.68
C VAL A 1020 -8.26 2.84 49.36
N VAL A 1021 -8.73 3.65 48.41
CA VAL A 1021 -10.08 3.61 47.85
C VAL A 1021 -10.02 3.63 46.33
N SER A 1022 -11.13 3.37 45.64
CA SER A 1022 -11.16 3.36 44.18
C SER A 1022 -12.34 4.13 43.59
N HIS A 1023 -12.30 4.38 42.28
CA HIS A 1023 -13.45 4.94 41.55
C HIS A 1023 -14.76 4.17 41.79
N PHE A 1024 -14.67 2.86 41.97
CA PHE A 1024 -15.82 2.00 42.22
C PHE A 1024 -16.55 2.31 43.53
N ASP A 1025 -15.89 2.95 44.49
CA ASP A 1025 -16.44 3.20 45.82
C ASP A 1025 -17.24 4.51 45.92
N ILE A 1026 -17.22 5.34 44.88
CA ILE A 1026 -17.90 6.64 44.89
C ILE A 1026 -19.42 6.48 44.81
N VAL A 1027 -19.95 5.78 43.81
CA VAL A 1027 -21.41 5.62 43.60
C VAL A 1027 -22.11 4.99 44.80
N PRO A 1028 -21.63 3.86 45.36
CA PRO A 1028 -22.29 3.24 46.50
C PRO A 1028 -22.34 4.19 47.72
N SER A 1029 -21.27 4.96 47.96
CA SER A 1029 -21.19 5.91 49.07
C SER A 1029 -22.18 7.06 48.94
N ILE A 1030 -22.29 7.62 47.74
CA ILE A 1030 -23.15 8.75 47.46
C ILE A 1030 -24.62 8.37 47.57
N LEU A 1031 -25.01 7.22 47.01
CA LEU A 1031 -26.39 6.75 47.10
C LEU A 1031 -26.76 6.29 48.51
N ALA A 1032 -25.84 5.69 49.27
CA ALA A 1032 -26.06 5.38 50.69
C ALA A 1032 -26.29 6.65 51.52
N TYR A 1033 -25.51 7.72 51.29
CA TYR A 1033 -25.71 9.02 51.92
C TYR A 1033 -27.09 9.61 51.64
N TYR A 1034 -27.49 9.66 50.35
CA TYR A 1034 -28.79 10.20 49.98
C TYR A 1034 -29.96 9.37 50.52
N LYS A 1035 -29.85 8.04 50.50
CA LYS A 1035 -30.85 7.13 51.06
C LYS A 1035 -31.05 7.37 52.56
N ALA A 1036 -29.96 7.41 53.33
CA ALA A 1036 -30.01 7.53 54.78
C ALA A 1036 -30.46 8.92 55.26
N ASN A 1037 -30.09 9.98 54.53
CA ASN A 1037 -30.30 11.35 55.00
C ASN A 1037 -31.49 12.06 54.37
N TYR A 1038 -31.88 11.70 53.14
CA TYR A 1038 -32.90 12.41 52.35
C TYR A 1038 -34.00 11.47 51.80
N ASN A 1039 -34.05 10.22 52.27
CA ASN A 1039 -35.06 9.23 51.90
C ASN A 1039 -35.18 8.98 50.38
N LEU A 1040 -34.07 9.10 49.65
CA LEU A 1040 -34.06 8.74 48.22
C LEU A 1040 -34.39 7.26 48.06
N ASN A 1041 -35.26 6.95 47.10
CA ASN A 1041 -35.47 5.59 46.64
C ASN A 1041 -34.18 5.12 45.95
N THR A 1042 -33.65 3.98 46.35
CA THR A 1042 -32.41 3.40 45.79
C THR A 1042 -32.64 1.92 45.53
N PRO A 1043 -32.03 1.34 44.49
CA PRO A 1043 -32.21 -0.07 44.18
C PRO A 1043 -31.82 -0.97 45.38
N SER A 1044 -32.62 -2.01 45.64
CA SER A 1044 -32.37 -2.98 46.70
C SER A 1044 -31.30 -4.02 46.32
N SER A 1045 -30.98 -4.12 45.03
CA SER A 1045 -29.92 -4.95 44.47
C SER A 1045 -29.27 -4.27 43.27
N VAL A 1046 -27.97 -4.45 43.10
CA VAL A 1046 -27.14 -3.76 42.09
C VAL A 1046 -26.15 -4.73 41.45
N ALA A 1047 -25.44 -4.25 40.44
CA ALA A 1047 -24.31 -4.94 39.80
C ALA A 1047 -22.98 -4.18 40.00
N TRP A 1048 -22.91 -3.36 41.05
CA TRP A 1048 -21.74 -2.54 41.37
C TRP A 1048 -20.57 -3.39 41.84
N VAL A 1049 -19.36 -3.07 41.40
CA VAL A 1049 -18.12 -3.75 41.80
C VAL A 1049 -17.71 -3.27 43.20
N GLY A 1050 -17.59 -1.95 43.39
CA GLY A 1050 -17.13 -1.33 44.64
C GLY A 1050 -18.17 -1.41 45.75
N ARG A 1051 -17.77 -1.19 47.00
CA ARG A 1051 -18.63 -1.40 48.18
C ARG A 1051 -18.84 -0.16 49.04
N GLY A 1052 -18.33 0.97 48.57
CA GLY A 1052 -18.42 2.25 49.24
C GLY A 1052 -17.17 2.56 50.04
N LEU A 1053 -17.01 3.85 50.38
CA LEU A 1053 -15.94 4.38 51.20
C LEU A 1053 -16.10 3.85 52.63
N MET A 1054 -14.98 3.45 53.24
CA MET A 1054 -14.94 2.91 54.61
C MET A 1054 -13.78 3.50 55.38
N GLN A 1055 -13.93 3.66 56.70
CA GLN A 1055 -12.90 4.26 57.55
C GLN A 1055 -11.73 3.31 57.84
N ASN A 1056 -12.03 2.02 58.02
CA ASN A 1056 -11.05 0.94 58.17
C ASN A 1056 -11.53 -0.21 57.28
N PRO A 1057 -11.12 -0.32 56.01
CA PRO A 1057 -11.48 -1.47 55.21
C PRO A 1057 -10.95 -2.73 55.91
N GLU A 1058 -11.78 -3.76 56.09
CA GLU A 1058 -11.28 -5.08 56.42
C GLU A 1058 -10.38 -5.53 55.25
N PHE A 1059 -9.07 -5.37 55.42
CA PHE A 1059 -8.06 -5.68 54.41
C PHE A 1059 -8.24 -7.13 53.94
N GLY A 1060 -8.68 -7.30 52.69
CA GLY A 1060 -8.83 -8.62 52.05
C GLY A 1060 -10.25 -9.08 51.70
N ILE A 1061 -11.28 -8.23 51.75
CA ILE A 1061 -12.64 -8.66 51.36
C ILE A 1061 -12.98 -8.34 49.89
N ILE A 1062 -12.53 -7.21 49.35
CA ILE A 1062 -12.83 -6.80 47.96
C ILE A 1062 -11.53 -6.38 47.28
N GLY A 1063 -11.23 -6.96 46.12
CA GLY A 1063 -10.14 -6.48 45.29
C GLY A 1063 -10.60 -5.45 44.27
N ILE A 1064 -9.67 -4.60 43.86
CA ILE A 1064 -9.86 -3.49 42.94
C ILE A 1064 -9.27 -3.93 41.60
N PRO A 1065 -10.11 -4.35 40.64
CA PRO A 1065 -9.65 -4.68 39.29
C PRO A 1065 -9.41 -3.38 38.53
N ILE A 1066 -8.32 -3.34 37.77
CA ILE A 1066 -7.91 -2.14 37.04
C ILE A 1066 -7.63 -2.51 35.59
N MET A 1067 -8.15 -1.71 34.67
CA MET A 1067 -8.00 -1.92 33.23
C MET A 1067 -7.01 -0.91 32.65
N LYS A 1068 -5.78 -1.37 32.36
CA LYS A 1068 -4.68 -0.51 31.88
C LYS A 1068 -4.97 0.14 30.53
N SER A 1069 -5.55 -0.61 29.60
CA SER A 1069 -6.00 -0.17 28.27
C SER A 1069 -7.21 -0.99 27.80
N LYS A 1070 -7.82 -0.64 26.66
CA LYS A 1070 -9.00 -1.34 26.11
C LYS A 1070 -8.79 -2.84 25.88
N SER A 1071 -7.55 -3.34 25.84
CA SER A 1071 -7.23 -4.77 25.70
C SER A 1071 -6.66 -5.41 26.97
N GLN A 1072 -6.38 -4.64 28.03
CA GLN A 1072 -5.54 -5.08 29.14
C GLN A 1072 -6.24 -4.96 30.49
N LEU A 1073 -6.87 -6.06 30.91
CA LEU A 1073 -7.31 -6.29 32.28
C LEU A 1073 -6.25 -7.15 33.00
N ILE A 1074 -5.15 -6.53 33.39
CA ILE A 1074 -3.95 -7.20 33.92
C ILE A 1074 -3.54 -6.73 35.31
N ASP A 1075 -4.18 -5.69 35.84
CA ASP A 1075 -3.88 -5.08 37.13
C ASP A 1075 -4.98 -5.42 38.17
N TYR A 1076 -4.57 -5.83 39.36
CA TYR A 1076 -5.49 -6.15 40.46
C TYR A 1076 -4.88 -5.81 41.81
N VAL A 1077 -5.54 -4.94 42.58
CA VAL A 1077 -5.13 -4.60 43.94
C VAL A 1077 -5.98 -5.34 44.96
N TYR A 1078 -5.35 -6.10 45.85
CA TYR A 1078 -6.01 -6.85 46.91
C TYR A 1078 -5.28 -6.64 48.24
N GLY A 1079 -5.89 -5.84 49.11
CA GLY A 1079 -5.26 -5.37 50.33
C GLY A 1079 -4.02 -4.51 50.03
N ASN A 1080 -2.87 -4.84 50.63
CA ASN A 1080 -1.60 -4.16 50.37
C ASN A 1080 -0.77 -4.84 49.27
N TYR A 1081 -1.44 -5.47 48.30
CA TYR A 1081 -0.77 -6.20 47.22
C TYR A 1081 -1.32 -5.74 45.87
N HIS A 1082 -0.41 -5.47 44.94
CA HIS A 1082 -0.70 -5.16 43.55
C HIS A 1082 -0.20 -6.32 42.68
N LEU A 1083 -1.08 -6.92 41.89
CA LEU A 1083 -0.74 -7.92 40.90
C LEU A 1083 -0.82 -7.28 39.52
N GLU A 1084 0.31 -7.19 38.81
CA GLU A 1084 0.41 -6.70 37.44
C GLU A 1084 1.11 -7.76 36.59
N ASP A 1085 0.49 -8.18 35.50
CA ASP A 1085 1.05 -9.14 34.51
C ASP A 1085 1.82 -10.33 35.14
N LYS A 1086 1.18 -11.03 36.10
CA LYS A 1086 1.74 -12.17 36.85
C LYS A 1086 2.92 -11.84 37.78
N GLN A 1087 3.21 -10.57 38.03
CA GLN A 1087 4.17 -10.09 39.01
C GLN A 1087 3.45 -9.53 40.25
N LEU A 1088 3.93 -9.89 41.44
CA LEU A 1088 3.32 -9.45 42.70
C LEU A 1088 4.16 -8.38 43.37
N TYR A 1089 3.52 -7.27 43.72
CA TYR A 1089 4.10 -6.15 44.41
C TYR A 1089 3.44 -5.96 45.77
N GLN A 1090 4.22 -5.52 46.75
CA GLN A 1090 3.72 -5.05 48.04
C GLN A 1090 3.57 -3.54 48.00
N LEU A 1091 2.38 -3.05 48.39
CA LEU A 1091 2.03 -1.65 48.46
C LEU A 1091 2.23 -1.11 49.89
N LYS A 1092 2.83 0.08 50.00
CA LYS A 1092 2.88 0.88 51.22
C LYS A 1092 2.63 2.34 50.84
N ASN A 1093 1.49 2.92 51.25
CA ASN A 1093 1.05 4.25 50.80
C ASN A 1093 1.04 4.39 49.26
N LEU A 1094 0.62 3.33 48.57
CA LEU A 1094 0.67 3.21 47.10
C LEU A 1094 2.08 3.32 46.46
N GLU A 1095 3.15 3.25 47.24
CA GLU A 1095 4.48 2.90 46.72
C GLU A 1095 4.58 1.38 46.60
N GLU A 1096 5.07 0.88 45.46
CA GLU A 1096 5.14 -0.55 45.19
C GLU A 1096 6.58 -1.10 45.25
N SER A 1097 6.72 -2.33 45.74
CA SER A 1097 7.98 -3.06 45.78
C SER A 1097 7.77 -4.51 45.34
N LEU A 1098 8.58 -4.99 44.41
CA LEU A 1098 8.46 -6.35 43.88
C LEU A 1098 8.74 -7.38 44.99
N ILE A 1099 7.86 -8.38 45.12
CA ILE A 1099 8.01 -9.44 46.13
C ILE A 1099 7.81 -10.84 45.53
N ASN A 1100 8.61 -11.79 45.97
CA ASN A 1100 8.43 -13.20 45.63
C ASN A 1100 7.75 -13.94 46.80
N ARG A 1101 6.42 -13.96 46.83
CA ARG A 1101 5.62 -14.70 47.83
C ARG A 1101 4.60 -15.61 47.16
N PRO A 1102 4.96 -16.86 46.79
CA PRO A 1102 4.10 -17.76 46.00
C PRO A 1102 2.70 -18.00 46.59
N ALA A 1103 2.58 -18.12 47.91
CA ALA A 1103 1.30 -18.32 48.58
C ALA A 1103 0.37 -17.08 48.44
N MET A 1104 0.94 -15.88 48.57
CA MET A 1104 0.20 -14.64 48.38
C MET A 1104 -0.13 -14.39 46.91
N PHE A 1105 0.81 -14.68 46.00
CA PHE A 1105 0.57 -14.64 44.57
C PHE A 1105 -0.62 -15.53 44.20
N LYS A 1106 -0.63 -16.78 44.67
CA LYS A 1106 -1.76 -17.71 44.44
C LYS A 1106 -3.08 -17.14 44.95
N LYS A 1107 -3.11 -16.57 46.17
CA LYS A 1107 -4.33 -15.97 46.75
C LYS A 1107 -4.85 -14.77 45.94
N VAL A 1108 -3.96 -13.83 45.60
CA VAL A 1108 -4.32 -12.62 44.84
C VAL A 1108 -4.75 -13.01 43.42
N ASN A 1109 -4.02 -13.90 42.77
CA ASN A 1109 -4.33 -14.39 41.43
C ASN A 1109 -5.66 -15.18 41.41
N GLN A 1110 -5.97 -15.98 42.43
CA GLN A 1110 -7.27 -16.66 42.53
C GLN A 1110 -8.44 -15.66 42.59
N ASN A 1111 -8.32 -14.59 43.38
CA ASN A 1111 -9.34 -13.54 43.45
C ASN A 1111 -9.46 -12.79 42.12
N PHE A 1112 -8.33 -12.50 41.47
CA PHE A 1112 -8.34 -11.83 40.17
C PHE A 1112 -8.95 -12.71 39.08
N SER A 1113 -8.60 -14.01 39.05
CA SER A 1113 -9.20 -14.99 38.13
C SER A 1113 -10.70 -15.11 38.35
N GLN A 1114 -11.18 -15.06 39.60
CA GLN A 1114 -12.62 -15.04 39.89
C GLN A 1114 -13.29 -13.80 39.28
N PHE A 1115 -12.71 -12.61 39.45
CA PHE A 1115 -13.22 -11.40 38.81
C PHE A 1115 -13.19 -11.51 37.29
N LYS A 1116 -12.10 -12.02 36.70
CA LYS A 1116 -11.99 -12.23 35.24
C LYS A 1116 -13.07 -13.18 34.73
N THR A 1117 -13.38 -14.25 35.46
CA THR A 1117 -14.49 -15.17 35.13
C THR A 1117 -15.84 -14.47 35.19
N MET A 1118 -16.12 -13.67 36.24
CA MET A 1118 -17.35 -12.88 36.35
C MET A 1118 -17.48 -11.88 35.20
N ASN A 1119 -16.40 -11.16 34.90
CA ASN A 1119 -16.32 -10.23 33.77
C ASN A 1119 -16.47 -10.95 32.43
N SER A 1120 -15.98 -12.20 32.33
CA SER A 1120 -16.12 -13.04 31.15
C SER A 1120 -17.56 -13.41 30.87
N LYS A 1121 -18.20 -14.00 31.87
CA LYS A 1121 -19.62 -14.34 31.83
C LYS A 1121 -20.49 -13.11 31.53
N PHE A 1122 -20.17 -11.96 32.11
CA PHE A 1122 -20.88 -10.71 31.82
C PHE A 1122 -20.77 -10.32 30.34
N TYR A 1123 -19.59 -10.35 29.72
CA TYR A 1123 -19.50 -9.99 28.30
C TYR A 1123 -20.15 -11.03 27.38
N GLU A 1124 -20.17 -12.31 27.77
CA GLU A 1124 -20.85 -13.39 27.03
C GLU A 1124 -22.38 -13.22 27.06
N THR A 1125 -22.95 -12.94 28.24
CA THR A 1125 -24.40 -12.80 28.41
C THR A 1125 -24.91 -11.41 28.03
N GLN A 1126 -24.05 -10.39 28.11
CA GLN A 1126 -24.38 -8.97 28.04
C GLN A 1126 -25.50 -8.56 29.01
N LYS A 1127 -25.53 -9.18 30.19
CA LYS A 1127 -26.54 -8.93 31.23
C LYS A 1127 -25.88 -8.70 32.59
N LEU A 1128 -26.20 -7.56 33.22
CA LEU A 1128 -25.76 -7.24 34.58
C LEU A 1128 -26.80 -7.56 35.63
N LEU A 1129 -28.07 -7.35 35.30
CA LEU A 1129 -29.20 -7.46 36.21
C LEU A 1129 -30.39 -8.10 35.46
N PRO A 1130 -31.28 -8.81 36.17
CA PRO A 1130 -32.55 -9.24 35.58
C PRO A 1130 -33.37 -8.03 35.13
N ASP A 1131 -33.97 -8.09 33.93
CA ASP A 1131 -34.79 -7.00 33.39
C ASP A 1131 -35.91 -6.58 34.34
N SER A 1132 -36.45 -7.53 35.11
CA SER A 1132 -37.48 -7.28 36.13
C SER A 1132 -36.98 -6.36 37.25
N VAL A 1133 -35.71 -6.45 37.67
CA VAL A 1133 -35.14 -5.60 38.72
C VAL A 1133 -35.10 -4.14 38.26
N VAL A 1134 -34.58 -3.91 37.06
CA VAL A 1134 -34.45 -2.57 36.46
C VAL A 1134 -35.82 -2.00 36.12
N THR A 1135 -36.67 -2.80 35.46
CA THR A 1135 -38.01 -2.38 35.05
C THR A 1135 -38.90 -2.08 36.25
N ASN A 1136 -38.88 -2.89 37.31
CA ASN A 1136 -39.70 -2.64 38.49
C ASN A 1136 -39.25 -1.38 39.22
N TYR A 1137 -37.94 -1.13 39.33
CA TYR A 1137 -37.43 0.08 39.96
C TYR A 1137 -37.92 1.35 39.23
N PHE A 1138 -37.82 1.39 37.90
CA PHE A 1138 -38.26 2.56 37.11
C PHE A 1138 -39.79 2.63 36.86
N LYS A 1139 -40.55 1.56 37.14
CA LYS A 1139 -42.03 1.56 37.08
C LYS A 1139 -42.70 2.09 38.35
N ILE A 1140 -42.02 2.08 39.48
CA ILE A 1140 -42.54 2.68 40.73
C ILE A 1140 -42.51 4.21 40.53
N LYS A 1141 -43.62 4.74 40.00
CA LYS A 1141 -43.89 6.18 39.91
C LYS A 1141 -44.83 6.60 41.04
#